data_AF-A0A2H6FJX4-F1
#
_entry.id   AF-A0A2H6FJX4-F1
#
_cell.length_a   1.000
_cell.length_b   1.000
_cell.length_c   1.000
_cell.angle_alpha   90.00
_cell.angle_beta   90.00
_cell.angle_gamma   90.00
#
_symmetry.space_group_name_H-M   'P 1'
#
loop_
_entity.id
_entity.type
_entity.pdbx_description
1 polymer ?
#
loop_
_entity_poly.entity_id
_entity_poly.type
_entity_poly.pdbx_seq_one_letter_code
_entity_poly.pdbx_strand_id
1 'polypeptide(L)'
;MGLWSDVKRDFQAVFECDPAARSKIEVLLSYSGFHAILSHRVTHRLLKWGVPFLPRILSQIAKLFTGIEIHPAARIAPGFFIDHGMGVVIGETSEIGENCLLYQGVTLGGTGKDKGKRHPTLGNNVIVGAGAKVLGAITIGDYVKIGANAVVLKSVPAYSIVVGVPGRVIKKKIMRVTDFGIEEALDHIHMPDPVEERFKQLEAFIGQLEKKIEKLEGKGGRMRIYNTLSGKKEDFVPIEANRVGIYACGITVYDLCHIGHARSAIVFDVIRNYLRYKGFDVTYVRNFTDIDDKIIRRSREEGTPWHEVAKKYTEEFYKDMEALGIEHADLEPRATEYIQDMIRIINGLIEKGYAYEVDGDVFFEVRRFPQYGKLSKKPIDQLEAGARVEVDDRKRTPLDFALWKSSKEGEPAWESPWGPGRPGWHIECSAMSIKHLGETFDIHGGGADLIFPHHENEIAQSEAYTGKPFVRYWMHNGFITISKEKMSKSLGNFFTIRDILRQFDPEVVRTFLLSTHYRSPIEFSQEQLLDTEVSIDRFYSTILRIESYIMRMSSKKKQASEDESFSGSIQGFLPRFEEAMDDDFNTALALGHMFDLIKDINRYLDTKPSGEKARELLGSSVDVLKEAGKVLNIFQRTPVEWHISLLKTKGIPLSEEEIRQKILQRQDARKEKNWELSDRIRDELSGHGIVLEDTLNGTAWRVNLRELSSLDGPLKDS
;
A
#
# COMPACT_ATOMS: atom_id res chain seq x y z
N MET A 1 54.33 -14.11 8.45
CA MET A 1 54.16 -13.75 7.02
C MET A 1 55.19 -12.69 6.64
N GLY A 2 55.75 -12.80 5.44
CA GLY A 2 56.87 -11.97 4.98
C GLY A 2 56.38 -10.69 4.32
N LEU A 3 57.19 -9.62 4.34
CA LEU A 3 56.86 -8.35 3.67
C LEU A 3 56.36 -8.55 2.22
N TRP A 4 57.01 -9.47 1.49
CA TRP A 4 56.68 -9.79 0.10
C TRP A 4 55.37 -10.57 -0.06
N SER A 5 54.96 -11.39 0.91
CA SER A 5 53.66 -12.08 0.84
C SER A 5 52.51 -11.08 1.03
N ASP A 6 52.68 -10.13 1.94
CA ASP A 6 51.66 -9.13 2.26
C ASP A 6 51.47 -8.19 1.07
N VAL A 7 52.57 -7.69 0.50
CA VAL A 7 52.56 -6.84 -0.71
C VAL A 7 51.93 -7.57 -1.90
N LYS A 8 52.21 -8.87 -2.06
CA LYS A 8 51.61 -9.67 -3.14
C LYS A 8 50.10 -9.79 -2.98
N ARG A 9 49.59 -9.96 -1.75
CA ARG A 9 48.16 -10.05 -1.48
C ARG A 9 47.47 -8.69 -1.66
N ASP A 10 48.08 -7.60 -1.19
CA ASP A 10 47.58 -6.23 -1.40
C ASP A 10 47.50 -5.89 -2.90
N PHE A 11 48.51 -6.30 -3.68
CA PHE A 11 48.51 -6.14 -5.13
C PHE A 11 47.39 -6.94 -5.81
N GLN A 12 47.13 -8.16 -5.35
CA GLN A 12 46.05 -9.00 -5.88
C GLN A 12 44.67 -8.42 -5.55
N ALA A 13 44.50 -7.82 -4.37
CA ALA A 13 43.24 -7.20 -3.95
C ALA A 13 42.78 -6.10 -4.90
N VAL A 14 43.71 -5.38 -5.56
CA VAL A 14 43.36 -4.38 -6.58
C VAL A 14 42.53 -4.98 -7.71
N PHE A 15 42.92 -6.15 -8.23
CA PHE A 15 42.19 -6.83 -9.30
C PHE A 15 40.90 -7.50 -8.82
N GLU A 16 40.84 -7.90 -7.55
CA GLU A 16 39.65 -8.53 -6.97
C GLU A 16 38.55 -7.48 -6.68
N CYS A 17 38.93 -6.25 -6.35
CA CYS A 17 38.00 -5.22 -5.90
C CYS A 17 37.71 -4.13 -6.94
N ASP A 18 38.61 -3.87 -7.90
CA ASP A 18 38.42 -2.86 -8.94
C ASP A 18 38.36 -3.49 -10.34
N PRO A 19 37.17 -3.56 -10.97
CA PRO A 19 37.02 -4.09 -12.32
C PRO A 19 37.70 -3.22 -13.40
N ALA A 20 38.12 -2.00 -13.07
CA ALA A 20 38.85 -1.12 -13.97
C ALA A 20 40.35 -1.43 -14.06
N ALA A 21 40.90 -2.28 -13.19
CA ALA A 21 42.32 -2.65 -13.22
C ALA A 21 42.62 -3.59 -14.41
N ARG A 22 43.21 -3.06 -15.50
CA ARG A 22 43.42 -3.82 -16.74
C ARG A 22 44.78 -4.50 -16.84
N SER A 23 45.81 -3.96 -16.18
CA SER A 23 47.16 -4.53 -16.28
C SER A 23 48.00 -4.36 -15.01
N LYS A 24 49.01 -5.22 -14.85
CA LYS A 24 49.95 -5.14 -13.71
C LYS A 24 50.78 -3.86 -13.71
N ILE A 25 51.15 -3.38 -14.89
CA ILE A 25 51.97 -2.15 -15.04
C ILE A 25 51.16 -0.93 -14.63
N GLU A 26 49.88 -0.88 -15.00
CA GLU A 26 48.94 0.15 -14.58
C GLU A 26 48.83 0.19 -13.05
N VAL A 27 48.53 -0.94 -12.41
CA VAL A 27 48.44 -0.99 -10.94
C VAL A 27 49.75 -0.52 -10.26
N LEU A 28 50.90 -0.89 -10.80
CA LEU A 28 52.19 -0.46 -10.26
C LEU A 28 52.48 1.03 -10.44
N LEU A 29 51.93 1.69 -11.46
CA LEU A 29 52.29 3.07 -11.82
C LEU A 29 51.20 4.11 -11.49
N SER A 30 49.92 3.73 -11.43
CA SER A 30 48.80 4.69 -11.34
C SER A 30 47.88 4.51 -10.13
N TYR A 31 47.99 3.43 -9.35
CA TYR A 31 47.13 3.22 -8.19
C TYR A 31 47.70 3.83 -6.91
N SER A 32 47.26 5.05 -6.61
CA SER A 32 47.67 5.80 -5.41
C SER A 32 47.38 5.05 -4.10
N GLY A 33 46.26 4.30 -4.03
CA GLY A 33 45.92 3.43 -2.90
C GLY A 33 46.98 2.35 -2.67
N PHE A 34 47.39 1.65 -3.72
CA PHE A 34 48.43 0.64 -3.65
C PHE A 34 49.80 1.23 -3.25
N HIS A 35 50.17 2.39 -3.80
CA HIS A 35 51.41 3.08 -3.45
C HIS A 35 51.46 3.49 -1.97
N ALA A 36 50.36 3.99 -1.42
CA ALA A 36 50.25 4.36 -0.01
C ALA A 36 50.43 3.14 0.90
N ILE A 37 49.79 2.01 0.56
CA ILE A 37 49.92 0.75 1.30
C ILE A 37 51.34 0.22 1.21
N LEU A 38 51.95 0.19 0.02
CA LEU A 38 53.34 -0.25 -0.17
C LEU A 38 54.32 0.57 0.68
N SER A 39 54.17 1.90 0.68
CA SER A 39 54.97 2.79 1.52
C SER A 39 54.73 2.54 3.02
N HIS A 40 53.48 2.31 3.42
CA HIS A 40 53.16 1.91 4.80
C HIS A 40 53.86 0.60 5.20
N ARG A 41 53.85 -0.44 4.35
CA ARG A 41 54.51 -1.73 4.63
C ARG A 41 56.01 -1.54 4.92
N VAL A 42 56.69 -0.67 4.17
CA VAL A 42 58.11 -0.33 4.35
C VAL A 42 58.31 0.47 5.65
N THR A 43 57.54 1.54 5.84
CA THR A 43 57.68 2.42 7.03
C THR A 43 57.34 1.70 8.33
N HIS A 44 56.32 0.84 8.33
CA HIS A 44 55.96 -0.02 9.46
C HIS A 44 57.09 -0.99 9.83
N ARG A 45 57.82 -1.52 8.84
CA ARG A 45 58.99 -2.37 9.08
C ARG A 45 60.17 -1.59 9.65
N LEU A 46 60.47 -0.41 9.10
CA LEU A 46 61.51 0.47 9.63
C LEU A 46 61.22 0.86 11.09
N LEU A 47 59.95 1.13 11.41
CA LEU A 47 59.52 1.40 12.79
C LEU A 47 59.75 0.18 13.70
N LYS A 48 59.43 -1.03 13.24
CA LYS A 48 59.69 -2.29 14.00
C LYS A 48 61.18 -2.58 14.19
N TRP A 49 62.04 -2.08 13.31
CA TRP A 49 63.50 -2.15 13.46
C TRP A 49 64.08 -1.07 14.38
N GLY A 50 63.22 -0.24 14.99
CA GLY A 50 63.64 0.80 15.92
C GLY A 50 64.26 2.03 15.25
N VAL A 51 64.06 2.22 13.93
CA VAL A 51 64.60 3.39 13.23
C VAL A 51 63.85 4.65 13.70
N PRO A 52 64.53 5.64 14.30
CA PRO A 52 63.88 6.82 14.85
C PRO A 52 63.53 7.83 13.75
N PHE A 53 62.34 8.45 13.84
CA PHE A 53 61.82 9.55 13.00
C PHE A 53 61.67 9.30 11.49
N LEU A 54 62.52 8.50 10.86
CA LEU A 54 62.51 8.21 9.42
C LEU A 54 61.18 7.60 8.92
N PRO A 55 60.55 6.62 9.62
CA PRO A 55 59.23 6.12 9.22
C PRO A 55 58.18 7.23 9.12
N ARG A 56 58.24 8.22 10.02
CA ARG A 56 57.27 9.32 10.07
C ARG A 56 57.49 10.28 8.90
N ILE A 57 58.74 10.64 8.60
CA ILE A 57 59.07 11.48 7.43
C ILE A 57 58.60 10.81 6.14
N LEU A 58 58.92 9.52 5.95
CA LEU A 58 58.51 8.77 4.76
C LEU A 58 56.97 8.67 4.63
N SER A 59 56.24 8.54 5.75
CA SER A 59 54.78 8.58 5.72
C SER A 59 54.22 9.93 5.27
N GLN A 60 54.88 11.06 5.59
CA GLN A 60 54.46 12.38 5.13
C GLN A 60 54.75 12.59 3.64
N ILE A 61 55.87 12.05 3.15
CA ILE A 61 56.18 12.06 1.71
C ILE A 61 55.13 11.23 0.95
N ALA A 62 54.80 10.04 1.44
CA ALA A 62 53.77 9.19 0.83
C ALA A 62 52.40 9.90 0.79
N LYS A 63 52.03 10.60 1.87
CA LYS A 63 50.83 11.43 1.94
C LYS A 63 50.84 12.52 0.88
N LEU A 64 51.96 13.22 0.67
CA LEU A 64 52.07 14.28 -0.32
C LEU A 64 51.79 13.78 -1.75
N PHE A 65 52.25 12.56 -2.09
CA PHE A 65 52.06 11.99 -3.42
C PHE A 65 50.71 11.28 -3.62
N THR A 66 50.14 10.69 -2.56
CA THR A 66 48.95 9.84 -2.68
C THR A 66 47.66 10.48 -2.16
N GLY A 67 47.76 11.53 -1.34
CA GLY A 67 46.63 12.11 -0.63
C GLY A 67 46.09 11.23 0.52
N ILE A 68 46.75 10.11 0.83
CA ILE A 68 46.36 9.14 1.87
C ILE A 68 47.32 9.26 3.05
N GLU A 69 46.78 9.49 4.24
CA GLU A 69 47.57 9.51 5.48
C GLU A 69 47.45 8.18 6.23
N ILE A 70 48.53 7.40 6.27
CA ILE A 70 48.63 6.18 7.09
C ILE A 70 49.75 6.36 8.11
N HIS A 71 49.41 6.27 9.39
CA HIS A 71 50.43 6.32 10.44
C HIS A 71 51.33 5.06 10.39
N PRO A 72 52.68 5.18 10.49
CA PRO A 72 53.57 4.02 10.44
C PRO A 72 53.30 2.93 11.48
N ALA A 73 52.76 3.30 12.64
CA ALA A 73 52.44 2.36 13.72
C ALA A 73 51.11 1.60 13.55
N ALA A 74 50.24 2.02 12.61
CA ALA A 74 48.99 1.32 12.33
C ALA A 74 49.29 -0.13 11.92
N ARG A 75 48.43 -1.06 12.31
CA ARG A 75 48.58 -2.48 11.98
C ARG A 75 47.56 -2.84 10.93
N ILE A 76 48.03 -3.23 9.76
CA ILE A 76 47.17 -3.55 8.61
C ILE A 76 47.46 -4.99 8.22
N ALA A 77 46.46 -5.85 8.12
CA ALA A 77 46.61 -7.21 7.63
C ALA A 77 46.69 -7.24 6.08
N PRO A 78 47.05 -8.38 5.45
CA PRO A 78 47.13 -8.48 3.98
C PRO A 78 45.76 -8.38 3.29
N GLY A 79 45.77 -7.99 2.01
CA GLY A 79 44.57 -7.88 1.18
C GLY A 79 43.81 -6.58 1.39
N PHE A 80 44.45 -5.58 1.99
CA PHE A 80 43.84 -4.28 2.21
C PHE A 80 43.81 -3.50 0.90
N PHE A 81 42.65 -2.92 0.56
CA PHE A 81 42.47 -2.12 -0.64
C PHE A 81 41.91 -0.74 -0.30
N ILE A 82 42.49 0.30 -0.92
CA ILE A 82 41.98 1.67 -0.83
C ILE A 82 41.58 2.10 -2.23
N ASP A 83 40.29 2.28 -2.44
CA ASP A 83 39.73 2.75 -3.71
C ASP A 83 39.55 4.26 -3.69
N HIS A 84 40.00 4.94 -4.75
CA HIS A 84 39.98 6.39 -4.89
C HIS A 84 40.51 7.19 -3.69
N GLY A 85 41.53 6.69 -2.96
CA GLY A 85 41.86 7.04 -1.56
C GLY A 85 42.14 8.50 -1.13
N MET A 86 41.93 9.53 -1.96
CA MET A 86 42.09 10.92 -1.57
C MET A 86 41.36 11.23 -0.25
N GLY A 87 42.09 11.80 0.73
CA GLY A 87 41.53 12.20 2.02
C GLY A 87 41.31 11.06 3.01
N VAL A 88 41.80 9.85 2.74
CA VAL A 88 41.79 8.75 3.73
C VAL A 88 42.80 9.03 4.84
N VAL A 89 42.37 8.89 6.10
CA VAL A 89 43.19 9.11 7.29
C VAL A 89 43.12 7.90 8.22
N ILE A 90 44.25 7.23 8.45
CA ILE A 90 44.40 6.08 9.32
C ILE A 90 45.35 6.43 10.47
N GLY A 91 44.80 6.52 11.68
CA GLY A 91 45.55 6.92 12.85
C GLY A 91 46.48 5.86 13.45
N GLU A 92 47.29 6.30 14.42
CA GLU A 92 48.43 5.56 14.97
C GLU A 92 48.11 4.16 15.50
N THR A 93 47.01 4.03 16.24
CA THR A 93 46.66 2.78 16.92
C THR A 93 45.56 2.02 16.18
N SER A 94 45.33 2.33 14.90
CA SER A 94 44.33 1.65 14.08
C SER A 94 44.79 0.22 13.79
N GLU A 95 43.86 -0.72 13.87
CA GLU A 95 44.08 -2.13 13.52
C GLU A 95 43.07 -2.50 12.43
N ILE A 96 43.54 -3.03 11.30
CA ILE A 96 42.71 -3.37 10.14
C ILE A 96 42.94 -4.85 9.81
N GLY A 97 41.85 -5.63 9.81
CA GLY A 97 41.83 -7.05 9.45
C GLY A 97 42.03 -7.30 7.95
N GLU A 98 41.95 -8.58 7.57
CA GLU A 98 42.21 -9.03 6.20
C GLU A 98 41.09 -8.61 5.23
N ASN A 99 41.43 -8.40 3.96
CA ASN A 99 40.49 -8.13 2.87
C ASN A 99 39.53 -6.95 3.12
N CYS A 100 40.02 -5.91 3.80
CA CYS A 100 39.23 -4.70 4.03
C CYS A 100 39.30 -3.74 2.84
N LEU A 101 38.21 -3.01 2.60
CA LEU A 101 38.09 -2.00 1.56
C LEU A 101 37.72 -0.64 2.16
N LEU A 102 38.53 0.38 1.83
CA LEU A 102 38.34 1.76 2.25
C LEU A 102 38.17 2.65 1.01
N TYR A 103 37.09 3.43 0.96
CA TYR A 103 36.85 4.43 -0.08
C TYR A 103 37.43 5.80 0.29
N GLN A 104 37.36 6.76 -0.63
CA GLN A 104 37.83 8.13 -0.46
C GLN A 104 37.27 8.82 0.80
N GLY A 105 38.05 9.70 1.41
CA GLY A 105 37.61 10.54 2.53
C GLY A 105 37.29 9.80 3.84
N VAL A 106 37.64 8.51 3.96
CA VAL A 106 37.39 7.76 5.20
C VAL A 106 38.38 8.14 6.29
N THR A 107 37.88 8.33 7.51
CA THR A 107 38.70 8.63 8.69
C THR A 107 38.56 7.51 9.73
N LEU A 108 39.69 6.84 10.06
CA LEU A 108 39.85 5.99 11.24
C LEU A 108 40.54 6.81 12.33
N GLY A 109 39.74 7.56 13.09
CA GLY A 109 40.19 8.61 13.99
C GLY A 109 40.15 8.24 15.46
N GLY A 110 40.96 8.92 16.26
CA GLY A 110 40.95 8.76 17.71
C GLY A 110 39.95 9.67 18.40
N THR A 111 39.40 9.25 19.54
CA THR A 111 38.63 10.11 20.45
C THR A 111 39.40 10.29 21.76
N GLY A 112 39.43 11.50 22.32
CA GLY A 112 40.08 11.79 23.60
C GLY A 112 41.59 12.12 23.52
N LYS A 113 42.19 12.39 24.70
CA LYS A 113 43.61 12.75 24.86
C LYS A 113 44.49 11.62 25.44
N ASP A 114 43.93 10.42 25.59
CA ASP A 114 44.61 9.29 26.21
C ASP A 114 45.75 8.74 25.35
N LYS A 115 46.84 8.32 26.01
CA LYS A 115 48.07 7.83 25.37
C LYS A 115 48.03 6.34 24.95
N GLY A 116 46.86 5.68 25.07
CA GLY A 116 46.66 4.26 24.77
C GLY A 116 46.00 3.98 23.41
N LYS A 117 45.38 2.80 23.27
CA LYS A 117 44.51 2.47 22.12
C LYS A 117 43.37 3.48 22.06
N ARG A 118 43.34 4.29 20.99
CA ARG A 118 42.35 5.36 20.81
C ARG A 118 41.65 5.35 19.46
N HIS A 119 42.18 4.63 18.49
CA HIS A 119 41.63 4.47 17.15
C HIS A 119 40.92 3.11 16.99
N PRO A 120 40.10 2.92 15.94
CA PRO A 120 39.29 1.71 15.78
C PRO A 120 40.09 0.43 15.47
N THR A 121 39.43 -0.70 15.69
CA THR A 121 39.84 -2.02 15.18
C THR A 121 38.77 -2.50 14.19
N LEU A 122 39.16 -2.73 12.93
CA LEU A 122 38.31 -3.36 11.91
C LEU A 122 38.62 -4.86 11.85
N GLY A 123 37.58 -5.69 11.86
CA GLY A 123 37.65 -7.12 11.59
C GLY A 123 37.96 -7.42 10.12
N ASN A 124 37.74 -8.67 9.72
CA ASN A 124 38.00 -9.13 8.35
C ASN A 124 36.82 -8.81 7.41
N ASN A 125 37.12 -8.59 6.13
CA ASN A 125 36.11 -8.33 5.09
C ASN A 125 35.21 -7.12 5.39
N VAL A 126 35.77 -6.06 5.98
CA VAL A 126 35.04 -4.83 6.30
C VAL A 126 35.13 -3.85 5.12
N ILE A 127 33.98 -3.33 4.69
CA ILE A 127 33.88 -2.28 3.67
C ILE A 127 33.47 -0.98 4.33
N VAL A 128 34.22 0.09 4.10
CA VAL A 128 33.93 1.42 4.63
C VAL A 128 33.74 2.41 3.48
N GLY A 129 32.50 2.82 3.29
CA GLY A 129 32.06 3.70 2.20
C GLY A 129 32.63 5.11 2.30
N ALA A 130 32.58 5.82 1.17
CA ALA A 130 33.21 7.13 1.01
C ALA A 130 32.78 8.14 2.08
N GLY A 131 33.73 8.90 2.64
CA GLY A 131 33.48 9.97 3.61
C GLY A 131 33.11 9.52 5.04
N ALA A 132 33.02 8.21 5.29
CA ALA A 132 32.67 7.67 6.60
C ALA A 132 33.76 7.95 7.66
N LYS A 133 33.35 8.10 8.92
CA LYS A 133 34.23 8.41 10.06
C LYS A 133 34.00 7.36 11.14
N VAL A 134 34.99 6.52 11.38
CA VAL A 134 34.99 5.53 12.46
C VAL A 134 35.91 6.07 13.54
N LEU A 135 35.34 6.44 14.69
CA LEU A 135 36.06 7.23 15.69
C LEU A 135 36.07 6.52 17.04
N GLY A 136 37.25 6.49 17.66
CA GLY A 136 37.45 5.97 19.01
C GLY A 136 37.97 4.53 19.04
N ALA A 137 38.26 4.04 20.26
CA ALA A 137 38.72 2.68 20.51
C ALA A 137 37.56 1.66 20.44
N ILE A 138 36.94 1.58 19.27
CA ILE A 138 35.78 0.72 18.99
C ILE A 138 36.15 -0.42 18.05
N THR A 139 35.39 -1.51 18.13
CA THR A 139 35.60 -2.70 17.31
C THR A 139 34.49 -2.85 16.28
N ILE A 140 34.86 -2.99 15.01
CA ILE A 140 33.96 -3.33 13.91
C ILE A 140 34.16 -4.82 13.61
N GLY A 141 33.12 -5.64 13.74
CA GLY A 141 33.19 -7.07 13.50
C GLY A 141 33.39 -7.44 12.03
N ASP A 142 33.55 -8.74 11.77
CA ASP A 142 33.79 -9.26 10.43
C ASP A 142 32.57 -9.08 9.50
N TYR A 143 32.80 -8.97 8.19
CA TYR A 143 31.75 -8.84 7.16
C TYR A 143 30.80 -7.66 7.37
N VAL A 144 31.31 -6.55 7.91
CA VAL A 144 30.53 -5.32 8.12
C VAL A 144 30.65 -4.39 6.92
N LYS A 145 29.53 -3.80 6.50
CA LYS A 145 29.49 -2.71 5.49
C LYS A 145 29.07 -1.41 6.17
N ILE A 146 29.95 -0.41 6.18
CA ILE A 146 29.66 0.95 6.65
C ILE A 146 29.34 1.80 5.42
N GLY A 147 28.14 2.38 5.38
CA GLY A 147 27.69 3.23 4.29
C GLY A 147 28.43 4.56 4.22
N ALA A 148 28.32 5.22 3.06
CA ALA A 148 28.94 6.52 2.83
C ALA A 148 28.51 7.56 3.87
N ASN A 149 29.43 8.45 4.24
CA ASN A 149 29.26 9.54 5.21
C ASN A 149 28.80 9.14 6.62
N ALA A 150 28.74 7.85 6.94
CA ALA A 150 28.34 7.40 8.27
C ALA A 150 29.37 7.78 9.35
N VAL A 151 28.91 8.13 10.55
CA VAL A 151 29.79 8.45 11.70
C VAL A 151 29.63 7.40 12.79
N VAL A 152 30.54 6.42 12.81
CA VAL A 152 30.48 5.27 13.71
C VAL A 152 31.26 5.57 15.00
N LEU A 153 30.53 5.66 16.11
CA LEU A 153 31.06 5.99 17.44
C LEU A 153 30.97 4.84 18.44
N LYS A 154 30.44 3.68 18.04
CA LYS A 154 30.21 2.51 18.88
C LYS A 154 30.64 1.24 18.15
N SER A 155 31.06 0.23 18.90
CA SER A 155 31.41 -1.08 18.33
C SER A 155 30.22 -1.69 17.58
N VAL A 156 30.52 -2.35 16.46
CA VAL A 156 29.54 -2.92 15.52
C VAL A 156 29.72 -4.44 15.48
N PRO A 157 28.67 -5.24 15.67
CA PRO A 157 28.77 -6.70 15.57
C PRO A 157 29.03 -7.15 14.13
N ALA A 158 29.59 -8.35 13.96
CA ALA A 158 29.81 -8.96 12.65
C ALA A 158 28.50 -9.05 11.82
N TYR A 159 28.64 -9.17 10.49
CA TYR A 159 27.52 -9.33 9.54
C TYR A 159 26.48 -8.20 9.56
N SER A 160 26.92 -6.97 9.83
CA SER A 160 26.05 -5.80 10.00
C SER A 160 26.23 -4.77 8.88
N ILE A 161 25.17 -4.02 8.60
CA ILE A 161 25.22 -2.82 7.76
C ILE A 161 24.98 -1.58 8.64
N VAL A 162 25.85 -0.58 8.52
CA VAL A 162 25.80 0.66 9.33
C VAL A 162 25.66 1.88 8.46
N VAL A 163 24.67 2.72 8.71
CA VAL A 163 24.44 3.98 7.97
C VAL A 163 24.09 5.14 8.92
N GLY A 164 24.26 6.38 8.45
CA GLY A 164 23.80 7.59 9.13
C GLY A 164 24.79 8.28 10.09
N VAL A 165 24.38 9.40 10.65
CA VAL A 165 25.15 10.25 11.59
C VAL A 165 24.28 10.57 12.81
N PRO A 166 24.53 9.98 14.00
CA PRO A 166 25.51 8.92 14.26
C PRO A 166 25.11 7.60 13.59
N GLY A 167 26.10 6.80 13.22
CA GLY A 167 25.95 5.53 12.51
C GLY A 167 25.18 4.51 13.34
N ARG A 168 24.18 3.87 12.71
CA ARG A 168 23.33 2.85 13.34
C ARG A 168 23.30 1.58 12.48
N VAL A 169 23.21 0.44 13.16
CA VAL A 169 23.04 -0.87 12.50
C VAL A 169 21.59 -0.97 12.01
N ILE A 170 21.40 -1.15 10.71
CA ILE A 170 20.05 -1.23 10.08
C ILE A 170 19.62 -2.67 9.74
N LYS A 171 20.57 -3.61 9.64
CA LYS A 171 20.27 -5.02 9.32
C LYS A 171 21.36 -5.92 9.90
N LYS A 172 20.95 -7.04 10.53
CA LYS A 172 21.82 -8.20 10.76
C LYS A 172 21.54 -9.20 9.62
N LYS A 173 22.54 -9.54 8.81
CA LYS A 173 22.34 -10.50 7.71
C LYS A 173 21.88 -11.86 8.27
N ILE A 174 20.83 -12.44 7.69
CA ILE A 174 20.53 -13.88 7.81
C ILE A 174 21.19 -14.54 6.59
N MET A 175 22.17 -15.41 6.82
CA MET A 175 22.80 -16.20 5.77
C MET A 175 22.02 -17.52 5.64
N ARG A 176 21.55 -17.87 4.44
CA ARG A 176 21.05 -19.23 4.15
C ARG A 176 22.25 -20.08 3.72
N VAL A 177 22.42 -21.22 4.38
CA VAL A 177 23.35 -22.26 3.93
C VAL A 177 22.58 -23.14 2.96
N THR A 178 23.03 -23.23 1.71
CA THR A 178 22.54 -24.22 0.73
C THR A 178 23.63 -25.25 0.47
N ASP A 179 23.27 -26.36 -0.19
CA ASP A 179 24.19 -27.47 -0.49
C ASP A 179 25.37 -27.08 -1.40
N PHE A 180 25.36 -25.86 -1.97
CA PHE A 180 26.41 -25.33 -2.84
C PHE A 180 27.21 -24.16 -2.24
N GLY A 181 26.93 -23.76 -0.99
CA GLY A 181 27.64 -22.67 -0.30
C GLY A 181 26.72 -21.63 0.34
N ILE A 182 27.30 -20.52 0.78
CA ILE A 182 26.57 -19.42 1.42
C ILE A 182 26.19 -18.37 0.36
N GLU A 183 24.90 -18.23 0.05
CA GLU A 183 24.41 -17.20 -0.89
C GLU A 183 23.93 -15.92 -0.19
N GLU A 184 24.27 -14.77 -0.77
CA GLU A 184 23.90 -13.42 -0.32
C GLU A 184 22.59 -12.99 -0.97
N ALA A 185 21.49 -12.88 -0.19
CA ALA A 185 20.30 -12.17 -0.65
C ALA A 185 20.50 -10.66 -0.43
N LEU A 186 20.85 -9.92 -1.48
CA LEU A 186 20.75 -8.46 -1.50
C LEU A 186 20.01 -7.99 -2.75
N ASP A 187 18.87 -7.37 -2.50
CA ASP A 187 18.26 -6.38 -3.38
C ASP A 187 18.99 -5.06 -3.17
N HIS A 188 19.62 -4.54 -4.22
CA HIS A 188 20.42 -3.32 -4.19
C HIS A 188 19.57 -2.04 -4.36
N ILE A 189 18.25 -2.19 -4.55
CA ILE A 189 17.36 -1.10 -4.94
C ILE A 189 16.66 -0.47 -3.70
N HIS A 190 16.56 -1.19 -2.58
CA HIS A 190 15.87 -0.72 -1.37
C HIS A 190 16.74 -0.80 -0.11
N MET A 191 17.45 0.29 0.20
CA MET A 191 17.99 0.53 1.54
C MET A 191 16.93 1.23 2.40
N PRO A 192 16.56 0.70 3.58
CA PRO A 192 15.57 1.34 4.44
C PRO A 192 16.10 2.65 5.02
N ASP A 193 15.27 3.71 4.99
CA ASP A 193 15.58 5.01 5.58
C ASP A 193 15.27 4.99 7.10
N PRO A 194 16.28 5.14 7.98
CA PRO A 194 16.09 5.17 9.43
C PRO A 194 15.23 6.33 9.92
N VAL A 195 15.13 7.41 9.13
CA VAL A 195 14.26 8.56 9.42
C VAL A 195 12.81 8.21 9.11
N GLU A 196 12.56 7.57 7.97
CA GLU A 196 11.22 7.09 7.59
C GLU A 196 10.69 6.05 8.58
N GLU A 197 11.53 5.08 9.00
CA GLU A 197 11.15 4.12 10.04
C GLU A 197 10.85 4.81 11.39
N ARG A 198 11.60 5.85 11.73
CA ARG A 198 11.35 6.66 12.93
C ARG A 198 10.03 7.41 12.84
N PHE A 199 9.69 7.98 11.69
CA PHE A 199 8.39 8.62 11.48
C PHE A 199 7.26 7.61 11.65
N LYS A 200 7.37 6.43 11.03
CA LYS A 200 6.40 5.34 11.19
C LYS A 200 6.27 4.88 12.65
N GLN A 201 7.38 4.77 13.39
CA GLN A 201 7.36 4.44 14.81
C GLN A 201 6.77 5.56 15.68
N LEU A 202 7.03 6.82 15.34
CA LEU A 202 6.51 7.99 16.06
C LEU A 202 5.00 8.11 15.83
N GLU A 203 4.53 7.94 14.60
CA GLU A 203 3.11 7.88 14.24
C GLU A 203 2.40 6.76 15.02
N ALA A 204 2.98 5.55 15.05
CA ALA A 204 2.43 4.44 15.81
C ALA A 204 2.37 4.74 17.32
N PHE A 205 3.40 5.39 17.87
CA PHE A 205 3.44 5.74 19.30
C PHE A 205 2.47 6.87 19.65
N ILE A 206 2.33 7.88 18.79
CA ILE A 206 1.32 8.93 18.93
C ILE A 206 -0.07 8.31 18.92
N GLY A 207 -0.37 7.43 17.96
CA GLY A 207 -1.65 6.72 17.91
C GLY A 207 -1.93 5.88 19.17
N GLN A 208 -0.92 5.25 19.77
CA GLN A 208 -1.06 4.52 21.04
C GLN A 208 -1.35 5.45 22.22
N LEU A 209 -0.73 6.62 22.27
CA LEU A 209 -0.97 7.62 23.31
C LEU A 209 -2.35 8.24 23.19
N GLU A 210 -2.79 8.58 21.97
CA GLU A 210 -4.14 9.07 21.69
C GLU A 210 -5.20 8.07 22.16
N LYS A 211 -5.06 6.78 21.78
CA LYS A 211 -5.93 5.70 22.27
C LYS A 211 -5.95 5.57 23.78
N LYS A 212 -4.80 5.73 24.44
CA LYS A 212 -4.70 5.64 25.91
C LYS A 212 -5.35 6.83 26.59
N ILE A 213 -5.19 8.03 26.04
CA ILE A 213 -5.83 9.26 26.53
C ILE A 213 -7.34 9.14 26.36
N GLU A 214 -7.83 8.69 25.21
CA GLU A 214 -9.27 8.52 24.94
C GLU A 214 -9.95 7.50 25.87
N LYS A 215 -9.25 6.39 26.14
CA LYS A 215 -9.70 5.39 27.12
C LYS A 215 -9.79 5.96 28.54
N LEU A 216 -8.88 6.86 28.90
CA LEU A 216 -8.86 7.53 30.21
C LEU A 216 -9.87 8.67 30.31
N GLU A 217 -10.19 9.34 29.20
CA GLU A 217 -11.19 10.42 29.14
C GLU A 217 -12.65 9.93 29.07
N GLY A 218 -12.89 8.60 29.08
CA GLY A 218 -14.23 8.04 28.91
C GLY A 218 -14.81 8.25 27.50
N LYS A 219 -13.95 8.56 26.53
CA LYS A 219 -14.28 8.66 25.10
C LYS A 219 -14.11 7.34 24.35
N GLY A 220 -13.48 6.34 24.98
CA GLY A 220 -13.41 4.99 24.45
C GLY A 220 -14.81 4.44 24.18
N GLY A 221 -15.15 4.24 22.91
CA GLY A 221 -16.44 3.69 22.46
C GLY A 221 -17.30 4.63 21.62
N ARG A 222 -16.85 5.84 21.28
CA ARG A 222 -17.52 6.69 20.28
C ARG A 222 -16.83 6.55 18.92
N MET A 223 -17.61 6.27 17.88
CA MET A 223 -17.14 6.27 16.50
C MET A 223 -16.65 7.66 16.11
N ARG A 224 -15.53 7.70 15.40
CA ARG A 224 -14.91 8.92 14.91
C ARG A 224 -14.66 8.83 13.43
N ILE A 225 -14.79 9.95 12.75
CA ILE A 225 -14.60 10.06 11.29
C ILE A 225 -13.63 11.21 11.03
N TYR A 226 -12.69 11.00 10.12
CA TYR A 226 -11.85 12.09 9.63
C TYR A 226 -12.64 13.02 8.73
N ASN A 227 -12.80 14.27 9.19
CA ASN A 227 -13.51 15.29 8.46
C ASN A 227 -12.52 16.13 7.64
N THR A 228 -12.62 16.06 6.32
CA THR A 228 -11.75 16.83 5.42
C THR A 228 -11.89 18.34 5.67
N LEU A 229 -13.08 18.79 6.05
CA LEU A 229 -13.35 20.20 6.34
C LEU A 229 -12.62 20.69 7.60
N SER A 230 -12.31 19.84 8.59
CA SER A 230 -11.55 20.26 9.77
C SER A 230 -10.10 19.80 9.78
N GLY A 231 -9.76 18.81 8.96
CA GLY A 231 -8.42 18.22 8.88
C GLY A 231 -8.08 17.30 10.05
N LYS A 232 -9.08 16.81 10.80
CA LYS A 232 -8.89 15.94 11.97
C LYS A 232 -10.01 14.91 12.11
N LYS A 233 -9.79 13.88 12.93
CA LYS A 233 -10.85 12.96 13.36
C LYS A 233 -11.79 13.67 14.34
N GLU A 234 -13.09 13.51 14.14
CA GLU A 234 -14.16 14.09 14.95
C GLU A 234 -15.11 13.00 15.43
N ASP A 235 -15.71 13.18 16.61
CA ASP A 235 -16.78 12.29 17.08
C ASP A 235 -17.94 12.32 16.08
N PHE A 236 -18.36 11.15 15.60
CA PHE A 236 -19.51 11.04 14.72
C PHE A 236 -20.80 11.22 15.50
N VAL A 237 -21.48 12.32 15.20
CA VAL A 237 -22.81 12.64 15.72
C VAL A 237 -23.69 13.01 14.52
N PRO A 238 -24.74 12.23 14.22
CA PRO A 238 -25.66 12.57 13.14
C PRO A 238 -26.49 13.81 13.48
N ILE A 239 -27.08 14.44 12.46
CA ILE A 239 -27.99 15.59 12.58
C ILE A 239 -29.30 15.15 13.22
N GLU A 240 -29.88 14.06 12.72
CA GLU A 240 -31.04 13.40 13.32
C GLU A 240 -30.59 12.16 14.09
N ALA A 241 -31.07 12.00 15.33
CA ALA A 241 -30.70 10.84 16.13
C ALA A 241 -31.10 9.53 15.40
N ASN A 242 -30.15 8.60 15.32
CA ASN A 242 -30.27 7.28 14.66
C ASN A 242 -30.50 7.29 13.13
N ARG A 243 -30.42 8.44 12.46
CA ARG A 243 -30.51 8.55 10.99
C ARG A 243 -29.24 9.12 10.41
N VAL A 244 -28.81 8.59 9.27
CA VAL A 244 -27.63 9.08 8.57
C VAL A 244 -27.92 9.24 7.08
N GLY A 245 -27.82 10.48 6.59
CA GLY A 245 -27.85 10.80 5.17
C GLY A 245 -26.44 10.81 4.57
N ILE A 246 -26.18 9.96 3.59
CA ILE A 246 -24.90 9.88 2.87
C ILE A 246 -25.13 10.25 1.41
N TYR A 247 -24.38 11.22 0.91
CA TYR A 247 -24.25 11.48 -0.53
C TYR A 247 -22.82 11.20 -0.98
N ALA A 248 -22.62 10.30 -1.94
CA ALA A 248 -21.33 10.11 -2.57
C ALA A 248 -21.42 10.39 -4.07
N CYS A 249 -20.57 11.28 -4.58
CA CYS A 249 -20.53 11.59 -6.00
C CYS A 249 -20.26 10.32 -6.81
N GLY A 250 -21.15 10.03 -7.75
CA GLY A 250 -21.00 8.89 -8.64
C GLY A 250 -20.10 9.20 -9.83
N ILE A 251 -20.38 8.54 -10.96
CA ILE A 251 -19.54 8.62 -12.15
C ILE A 251 -20.21 9.42 -13.27
N THR A 252 -19.37 9.95 -14.17
CA THR A 252 -19.81 10.34 -15.51
C THR A 252 -19.92 9.09 -16.37
N VAL A 253 -21.10 8.79 -16.91
CA VAL A 253 -21.38 7.54 -17.65
C VAL A 253 -21.02 7.67 -19.14
N TYR A 254 -19.71 7.75 -19.43
CA TYR A 254 -19.18 7.88 -20.80
C TYR A 254 -18.21 6.75 -21.20
N ASP A 255 -17.82 5.89 -20.26
CA ASP A 255 -16.84 4.83 -20.48
C ASP A 255 -16.93 3.75 -19.38
N LEU A 256 -16.21 2.64 -19.56
CA LEU A 256 -16.09 1.57 -18.58
C LEU A 256 -15.37 2.02 -17.30
N CYS A 257 -15.73 1.38 -16.19
CA CYS A 257 -15.12 1.68 -14.90
C CYS A 257 -13.74 1.07 -14.73
N HIS A 258 -12.89 1.81 -14.03
CA HIS A 258 -11.58 1.35 -13.60
C HIS A 258 -11.52 1.13 -12.11
N ILE A 259 -10.41 0.55 -11.64
CA ILE A 259 -10.21 0.23 -10.23
C ILE A 259 -10.34 1.43 -9.29
N GLY A 260 -10.09 2.65 -9.78
CA GLY A 260 -10.31 3.89 -9.02
C GLY A 260 -11.78 4.11 -8.67
N HIS A 261 -12.70 3.88 -9.61
CA HIS A 261 -14.14 3.92 -9.35
C HIS A 261 -14.56 2.80 -8.38
N ALA A 262 -14.01 1.60 -8.59
CA ALA A 262 -14.23 0.45 -7.71
C ALA A 262 -13.87 0.77 -6.25
N ARG A 263 -12.72 1.43 -6.04
CA ARG A 263 -12.28 1.85 -4.70
C ARG A 263 -13.27 2.79 -4.03
N SER A 264 -13.69 3.85 -4.73
CA SER A 264 -14.69 4.78 -4.18
C SER A 264 -15.97 4.03 -3.79
N ALA A 265 -16.50 3.21 -4.71
CA ALA A 265 -17.73 2.47 -4.49
C ALA A 265 -17.63 1.48 -3.32
N ILE A 266 -16.53 0.73 -3.18
CA ILE A 266 -16.29 -0.19 -2.06
C ILE A 266 -16.19 0.55 -0.73
N VAL A 267 -15.51 1.70 -0.70
CA VAL A 267 -15.37 2.49 0.53
C VAL A 267 -16.73 2.94 1.06
N PHE A 268 -17.58 3.52 0.21
CA PHE A 268 -18.91 3.96 0.64
C PHE A 268 -19.88 2.81 0.90
N ASP A 269 -19.71 1.67 0.23
CA ASP A 269 -20.43 0.44 0.57
C ASP A 269 -20.08 -0.05 1.98
N VAL A 270 -18.79 -0.12 2.35
CA VAL A 270 -18.36 -0.50 3.70
C VAL A 270 -18.83 0.50 4.75
N ILE A 271 -18.75 1.81 4.48
CA ILE A 271 -19.25 2.84 5.40
C ILE A 271 -20.75 2.64 5.66
N ARG A 272 -21.55 2.50 4.60
CA ARG A 272 -23.00 2.24 4.71
C ARG A 272 -23.26 0.96 5.52
N ASN A 273 -22.58 -0.13 5.20
CA ASN A 273 -22.80 -1.43 5.84
C ASN A 273 -22.41 -1.40 7.32
N TYR A 274 -21.33 -0.71 7.68
CA TYR A 274 -20.92 -0.55 9.08
C TYR A 274 -21.89 0.33 9.87
N LEU A 275 -22.37 1.43 9.30
CA LEU A 275 -23.37 2.28 9.95
C LEU A 275 -24.68 1.51 10.19
N ARG A 276 -25.13 0.70 9.21
CA ARG A 276 -26.27 -0.20 9.38
C ARG A 276 -26.00 -1.26 10.46
N TYR A 277 -24.81 -1.83 10.50
CA TYR A 277 -24.38 -2.76 11.56
C TYR A 277 -24.44 -2.12 12.96
N LYS A 278 -24.06 -0.84 13.10
CA LYS A 278 -24.19 -0.09 14.37
C LYS A 278 -25.63 0.34 14.69
N GLY A 279 -26.60 0.00 13.84
CA GLY A 279 -28.04 0.22 14.07
C GLY A 279 -28.57 1.57 13.56
N PHE A 280 -27.83 2.29 12.71
CA PHE A 280 -28.33 3.51 12.08
C PHE A 280 -29.29 3.19 10.92
N ASP A 281 -30.32 4.01 10.77
CA ASP A 281 -31.16 4.09 9.58
C ASP A 281 -30.43 4.95 8.52
N VAL A 282 -29.84 4.30 7.52
CA VAL A 282 -28.95 4.93 6.55
C VAL A 282 -29.65 5.10 5.21
N THR A 283 -29.71 6.35 4.75
CA THR A 283 -30.09 6.71 3.37
C THR A 283 -28.84 7.07 2.59
N TYR A 284 -28.43 6.19 1.68
CA TYR A 284 -27.29 6.37 0.80
C TYR A 284 -27.73 6.78 -0.61
N VAL A 285 -27.23 7.93 -1.06
CA VAL A 285 -27.52 8.52 -2.38
C VAL A 285 -26.23 8.56 -3.20
N ARG A 286 -26.30 8.08 -4.45
CA ARG A 286 -25.20 8.16 -5.42
C ARG A 286 -25.73 8.58 -6.78
N ASN A 287 -25.32 9.72 -7.30
CA ASN A 287 -25.83 10.19 -8.58
C ASN A 287 -25.20 9.51 -9.80
N PHE A 288 -25.84 9.67 -10.95
CA PHE A 288 -25.22 9.50 -12.26
C PHE A 288 -25.18 10.84 -12.99
N THR A 289 -23.98 11.25 -13.41
CA THR A 289 -23.85 12.37 -14.36
C THR A 289 -24.02 11.81 -15.76
N ASP A 290 -25.26 11.90 -16.25
CA ASP A 290 -25.72 11.41 -17.56
C ASP A 290 -25.78 12.50 -18.64
N ILE A 291 -25.25 13.68 -18.32
CA ILE A 291 -25.01 14.78 -19.25
C ILE A 291 -23.68 15.46 -18.92
N ASP A 292 -22.71 15.43 -19.84
CA ASP A 292 -21.41 16.10 -19.69
C ASP A 292 -20.70 16.24 -21.05
N ASP A 293 -19.70 17.13 -21.12
CA ASP A 293 -18.84 17.32 -22.28
C ASP A 293 -18.18 16.00 -22.74
N LYS A 294 -17.84 15.10 -21.81
CA LYS A 294 -17.28 13.77 -22.12
C LYS A 294 -18.28 12.84 -22.79
N ILE A 295 -19.55 12.86 -22.37
CA ILE A 295 -20.62 12.03 -22.96
C ILE A 295 -20.93 12.52 -24.38
N ILE A 296 -21.03 13.84 -24.58
CA ILE A 296 -21.26 14.45 -25.90
C ILE A 296 -20.12 14.09 -26.85
N ARG A 297 -18.87 14.14 -26.37
CA ARG A 297 -17.70 13.73 -27.17
C ARG A 297 -17.76 12.24 -27.52
N ARG A 298 -18.02 11.37 -26.55
CA ARG A 298 -18.13 9.92 -26.78
C ARG A 298 -19.27 9.58 -27.75
N SER A 299 -20.40 10.26 -27.66
CA SER A 299 -21.53 10.15 -28.58
C SER A 299 -21.13 10.45 -30.04
N ARG A 300 -20.32 11.50 -30.25
CA ARG A 300 -19.77 11.80 -31.60
C ARG A 300 -18.77 10.75 -32.08
N GLU A 301 -17.93 10.23 -31.18
CA GLU A 301 -16.95 9.19 -31.48
C GLU A 301 -17.59 7.83 -31.84
N GLU A 302 -18.64 7.42 -31.13
CA GLU A 302 -19.35 6.15 -31.35
C GLU A 302 -20.44 6.25 -32.43
N GLY A 303 -20.84 7.46 -32.84
CA GLY A 303 -21.97 7.67 -33.75
C GLY A 303 -23.33 7.29 -33.14
N THR A 304 -23.43 7.28 -31.80
CA THR A 304 -24.63 6.92 -31.04
C THR A 304 -25.20 8.13 -30.30
N PRO A 305 -26.53 8.25 -30.11
CA PRO A 305 -27.11 9.34 -29.34
C PRO A 305 -26.58 9.40 -27.89
N TRP A 306 -26.35 10.61 -27.37
CA TRP A 306 -25.74 10.81 -26.03
C TRP A 306 -26.50 10.13 -24.89
N HIS A 307 -27.83 10.05 -24.95
CA HIS A 307 -28.65 9.39 -23.94
C HIS A 307 -28.53 7.85 -24.00
N GLU A 308 -28.28 7.29 -25.20
CA GLU A 308 -27.98 5.87 -25.34
C GLU A 308 -26.58 5.54 -24.84
N VAL A 309 -25.59 6.42 -25.06
CA VAL A 309 -24.25 6.32 -24.45
C VAL A 309 -24.37 6.30 -22.93
N ALA A 310 -25.06 7.27 -22.35
CA ALA A 310 -25.25 7.35 -20.91
C ALA A 310 -25.95 6.11 -20.35
N LYS A 311 -27.03 5.65 -21.01
CA LYS A 311 -27.75 4.43 -20.62
C LYS A 311 -26.85 3.19 -20.68
N LYS A 312 -26.14 2.98 -21.79
CA LYS A 312 -25.20 1.87 -22.00
C LYS A 312 -24.18 1.84 -20.87
N TYR A 313 -23.46 2.93 -20.62
CA TYR A 313 -22.40 2.93 -19.60
C TYR A 313 -22.94 2.92 -18.16
N THR A 314 -24.19 3.31 -17.93
CA THR A 314 -24.89 3.06 -16.66
C THR A 314 -25.13 1.56 -16.45
N GLU A 315 -25.60 0.85 -17.48
CA GLU A 315 -25.78 -0.61 -17.42
C GLU A 315 -24.44 -1.35 -17.26
N GLU A 316 -23.39 -0.89 -17.94
CA GLU A 316 -22.03 -1.45 -17.76
C GLU A 316 -21.48 -1.18 -16.36
N PHE A 317 -21.76 -0.01 -15.77
CA PHE A 317 -21.42 0.29 -14.39
C PHE A 317 -22.06 -0.70 -13.42
N TYR A 318 -23.36 -0.99 -13.56
CA TYR A 318 -24.01 -1.97 -12.68
C TYR A 318 -23.37 -3.35 -12.78
N LYS A 319 -23.08 -3.83 -14.00
CA LYS A 319 -22.39 -5.13 -14.19
C LYS A 319 -21.04 -5.16 -13.46
N ASP A 320 -20.27 -4.08 -13.54
CA ASP A 320 -18.95 -3.99 -12.91
C ASP A 320 -19.05 -3.92 -11.38
N MET A 321 -20.01 -3.16 -10.85
CA MET A 321 -20.21 -3.00 -9.40
C MET A 321 -20.81 -4.26 -8.75
N GLU A 322 -21.81 -4.87 -9.39
CA GLU A 322 -22.42 -6.14 -8.95
C GLU A 322 -21.38 -7.28 -8.92
N ALA A 323 -20.49 -7.33 -9.93
CA ALA A 323 -19.40 -8.30 -9.94
C ALA A 323 -18.49 -8.18 -8.70
N LEU A 324 -18.30 -6.96 -8.17
CA LEU A 324 -17.55 -6.68 -6.95
C LEU A 324 -18.38 -6.79 -5.65
N GLY A 325 -19.63 -7.27 -5.76
CA GLY A 325 -20.55 -7.41 -4.63
C GLY A 325 -21.06 -6.08 -4.08
N ILE A 326 -21.08 -5.02 -4.88
CA ILE A 326 -21.56 -3.70 -4.45
C ILE A 326 -23.05 -3.60 -4.76
N GLU A 327 -23.87 -3.45 -3.74
CA GLU A 327 -25.31 -3.25 -3.92
C GLU A 327 -25.61 -1.83 -4.45
N HIS A 328 -26.80 -1.65 -5.03
CA HIS A 328 -27.31 -0.34 -5.41
C HIS A 328 -27.34 0.62 -4.21
N ALA A 329 -27.17 1.92 -4.48
CA ALA A 329 -27.50 2.93 -3.48
C ALA A 329 -29.02 2.95 -3.23
N ASP A 330 -29.45 3.50 -2.11
CA ASP A 330 -30.89 3.59 -1.80
C ASP A 330 -31.59 4.54 -2.78
N LEU A 331 -30.88 5.55 -3.27
CA LEU A 331 -31.32 6.45 -4.33
C LEU A 331 -30.19 6.73 -5.33
N GLU A 332 -30.52 6.64 -6.63
CA GLU A 332 -29.57 6.84 -7.72
C GLU A 332 -30.04 7.91 -8.73
N PRO A 333 -30.08 9.20 -8.33
CA PRO A 333 -30.63 10.27 -9.17
C PRO A 333 -29.75 10.54 -10.39
N ARG A 334 -30.38 10.85 -11.53
CA ARG A 334 -29.70 11.22 -12.77
C ARG A 334 -29.75 12.72 -12.99
N ALA A 335 -28.65 13.34 -13.39
CA ALA A 335 -28.59 14.78 -13.59
C ALA A 335 -29.70 15.31 -14.53
N THR A 336 -30.04 14.58 -15.60
CA THR A 336 -31.10 14.96 -16.53
C THR A 336 -32.51 14.99 -15.94
N GLU A 337 -32.76 14.33 -14.81
CA GLU A 337 -34.06 14.29 -14.13
C GLU A 337 -34.27 15.50 -13.19
N TYR A 338 -33.20 16.22 -12.84
CA TYR A 338 -33.21 17.30 -11.84
C TYR A 338 -32.92 18.69 -12.41
N ILE A 339 -33.04 18.86 -13.73
CA ILE A 339 -32.77 20.13 -14.43
C ILE A 339 -33.58 21.29 -13.84
N GLN A 340 -34.85 21.06 -13.50
CA GLN A 340 -35.71 22.11 -12.92
C GLN A 340 -35.28 22.51 -11.49
N ASP A 341 -34.78 21.57 -10.69
CA ASP A 341 -34.22 21.87 -9.38
C ASP A 341 -32.90 22.66 -9.54
N MET A 342 -32.06 22.31 -10.51
CA MET A 342 -30.84 23.07 -10.83
C MET A 342 -31.16 24.51 -11.25
N ILE A 343 -32.08 24.71 -12.20
CA ILE A 343 -32.51 26.05 -12.65
C ILE A 343 -33.02 26.88 -11.46
N ARG A 344 -33.76 26.27 -10.53
CA ARG A 344 -34.26 26.95 -9.33
C ARG A 344 -33.12 27.44 -8.43
N ILE A 345 -32.11 26.61 -8.19
CA ILE A 345 -30.95 26.99 -7.38
C ILE A 345 -30.18 28.12 -8.05
N ILE A 346 -29.94 28.02 -9.35
CA ILE A 346 -29.21 29.03 -10.12
C ILE A 346 -29.94 30.38 -10.09
N ASN A 347 -31.26 30.40 -10.29
CA ASN A 347 -32.05 31.63 -10.14
C ASN A 347 -31.90 32.23 -8.73
N GLY A 348 -31.99 31.41 -7.68
CA GLY A 348 -31.81 31.88 -6.31
C GLY A 348 -30.39 32.43 -6.04
N LEU A 349 -29.36 31.87 -6.68
CA LEU A 349 -27.99 32.39 -6.60
C LEU A 349 -27.84 33.74 -7.32
N ILE A 350 -28.52 33.93 -8.46
CA ILE A 350 -28.55 35.23 -9.17
C ILE A 350 -29.28 36.27 -8.32
N GLU A 351 -30.46 35.96 -7.80
CA GLU A 351 -31.25 36.86 -6.95
C GLU A 351 -30.47 37.31 -5.70
N LYS A 352 -29.64 36.42 -5.14
CA LYS A 352 -28.78 36.70 -3.99
C LYS A 352 -27.46 37.38 -4.34
N GLY A 353 -27.15 37.58 -5.63
CA GLY A 353 -25.94 38.24 -6.10
C GLY A 353 -24.66 37.38 -6.04
N TYR A 354 -24.80 36.05 -6.03
CA TYR A 354 -23.68 35.10 -6.10
C TYR A 354 -23.43 34.55 -7.50
N ALA A 355 -24.32 34.80 -8.45
CA ALA A 355 -24.20 34.36 -9.84
C ALA A 355 -24.55 35.49 -10.81
N TYR A 356 -24.02 35.40 -12.02
CA TYR A 356 -24.28 36.37 -13.09
C TYR A 356 -24.35 35.68 -14.45
N GLU A 357 -25.18 36.22 -15.34
CA GLU A 357 -25.35 35.75 -16.72
C GLU A 357 -24.44 36.54 -17.67
N VAL A 358 -23.84 35.85 -18.65
CA VAL A 358 -23.15 36.45 -19.79
C VAL A 358 -23.42 35.59 -21.03
N ASP A 359 -24.04 36.16 -22.05
CA ASP A 359 -24.30 35.52 -23.35
C ASP A 359 -24.99 34.13 -23.25
N GLY A 360 -25.93 33.98 -22.31
CA GLY A 360 -26.66 32.71 -22.07
C GLY A 360 -25.92 31.69 -21.19
N ASP A 361 -24.65 31.91 -20.87
CA ASP A 361 -23.94 31.18 -19.81
C ASP A 361 -24.22 31.84 -18.45
N VAL A 362 -24.30 31.04 -17.39
CA VAL A 362 -24.40 31.54 -16.01
C VAL A 362 -23.21 31.07 -15.21
N PHE A 363 -22.51 31.99 -14.56
CA PHE A 363 -21.34 31.72 -13.75
C PHE A 363 -21.59 32.02 -12.27
N PHE A 364 -20.93 31.26 -11.39
CA PHE A 364 -20.84 31.58 -9.97
C PHE A 364 -19.68 32.56 -9.75
N GLU A 365 -19.94 33.68 -9.06
CA GLU A 365 -18.94 34.69 -8.72
C GLU A 365 -18.20 34.31 -7.42
N VAL A 366 -17.06 33.64 -7.56
CA VAL A 366 -16.31 33.07 -6.42
C VAL A 366 -15.95 34.12 -5.37
N ARG A 367 -15.60 35.34 -5.80
CA ARG A 367 -15.22 36.44 -4.90
C ARG A 367 -16.37 36.92 -3.99
N ARG A 368 -17.63 36.62 -4.33
CA ARG A 368 -18.79 36.92 -3.47
C ARG A 368 -18.94 35.96 -2.31
N PHE A 369 -18.23 34.83 -2.31
CA PHE A 369 -18.24 33.83 -1.26
C PHE A 369 -16.90 33.81 -0.51
N PRO A 370 -16.72 34.60 0.58
CA PRO A 370 -15.42 34.76 1.24
C PRO A 370 -14.84 33.47 1.85
N GLN A 371 -15.67 32.45 2.05
CA GLN A 371 -15.29 31.16 2.61
C GLN A 371 -14.79 30.16 1.54
N TYR A 372 -14.69 30.56 0.27
CA TYR A 372 -14.24 29.67 -0.80
C TYR A 372 -12.81 29.18 -0.56
N GLY A 373 -12.58 27.88 -0.72
CA GLY A 373 -11.29 27.24 -0.43
C GLY A 373 -11.19 26.62 0.97
N LYS A 374 -12.26 26.69 1.78
CA LYS A 374 -12.26 26.16 3.16
C LYS A 374 -12.14 24.64 3.24
N LEU A 375 -12.61 23.89 2.23
CA LEU A 375 -12.48 22.43 2.21
C LEU A 375 -11.06 22.01 1.80
N SER A 376 -10.57 22.57 0.70
CA SER A 376 -9.25 22.29 0.13
C SER A 376 -8.07 22.90 0.90
N LYS A 377 -8.36 23.80 1.86
CA LYS A 377 -7.37 24.53 2.66
C LYS A 377 -6.46 25.43 1.82
N LYS A 378 -6.96 25.89 0.67
CA LYS A 378 -6.24 26.76 -0.24
C LYS A 378 -6.86 28.16 -0.21
N PRO A 379 -6.10 29.21 0.14
CA PRO A 379 -6.60 30.58 0.04
C PRO A 379 -6.82 30.95 -1.43
N ILE A 380 -7.84 31.79 -1.67
CA ILE A 380 -8.28 32.22 -3.01
C ILE A 380 -7.10 32.75 -3.85
N ASP A 381 -6.23 33.58 -3.25
CA ASP A 381 -5.08 34.19 -3.94
C ASP A 381 -4.08 33.14 -4.48
N GLN A 382 -3.92 32.01 -3.79
CA GLN A 382 -3.04 30.93 -4.26
C GLN A 382 -3.67 30.12 -5.39
N LEU A 383 -5.00 30.01 -5.41
CA LEU A 383 -5.74 29.35 -6.49
C LEU A 383 -5.67 30.18 -7.78
N GLU A 384 -5.77 31.51 -7.69
CA GLU A 384 -5.64 32.41 -8.85
C GLU A 384 -4.24 32.31 -9.49
N ALA A 385 -3.18 32.29 -8.68
CA ALA A 385 -1.80 32.16 -9.19
C ALA A 385 -1.50 30.81 -9.88
N GLY A 386 -2.27 29.76 -9.54
CA GLY A 386 -2.11 28.41 -10.07
C GLY A 386 -3.04 28.06 -11.25
N ALA A 387 -3.99 28.93 -11.59
CA ALA A 387 -4.96 28.71 -12.66
C ALA A 387 -4.27 28.75 -14.05
N ARG A 388 -3.67 27.62 -14.45
CA ARG A 388 -3.11 27.38 -15.79
C ARG A 388 -4.20 26.86 -16.74
N VAL A 389 -5.19 27.67 -17.13
CA VAL A 389 -6.12 27.34 -18.23
C VAL A 389 -6.53 28.62 -18.97
N GLU A 390 -6.74 28.52 -20.29
CA GLU A 390 -7.27 29.56 -21.19
C GLU A 390 -8.34 30.42 -20.51
N VAL A 391 -8.03 31.70 -20.34
CA VAL A 391 -8.92 32.67 -19.69
C VAL A 391 -10.11 32.86 -20.62
N ASP A 392 -11.28 32.38 -20.20
CA ASP A 392 -12.54 32.84 -20.80
C ASP A 392 -12.72 34.29 -20.35
N ASP A 393 -12.41 35.23 -21.25
CA ASP A 393 -12.44 36.68 -20.99
C ASP A 393 -13.83 37.18 -20.54
N ARG A 394 -14.88 36.38 -20.69
CA ARG A 394 -16.24 36.68 -20.21
C ARG A 394 -16.40 36.52 -18.70
N LYS A 395 -15.47 35.83 -18.03
CA LYS A 395 -15.51 35.62 -16.58
C LYS A 395 -14.99 36.84 -15.82
N ARG A 396 -15.58 37.17 -14.67
CA ARG A 396 -15.10 38.28 -13.83
C ARG A 396 -13.77 37.94 -13.17
N THR A 397 -13.58 36.67 -12.79
CA THR A 397 -12.30 36.10 -12.38
C THR A 397 -12.07 34.72 -13.02
N PRO A 398 -10.81 34.32 -13.27
CA PRO A 398 -10.47 32.97 -13.73
C PRO A 398 -11.02 31.83 -12.85
N LEU A 399 -11.32 32.12 -11.57
CA LEU A 399 -11.89 31.13 -10.64
C LEU A 399 -13.40 30.90 -10.83
N ASP A 400 -14.10 31.80 -11.51
CA ASP A 400 -15.54 31.66 -11.72
C ASP A 400 -15.83 30.40 -12.55
N PHE A 401 -16.82 29.63 -12.12
CA PHE A 401 -17.19 28.36 -12.73
C PHE A 401 -18.63 28.39 -13.24
N ALA A 402 -18.88 27.66 -14.32
CA ALA A 402 -20.19 27.62 -14.95
C ALA A 402 -21.20 26.87 -14.07
N LEU A 403 -22.34 27.49 -13.84
CA LEU A 403 -23.56 26.92 -13.28
C LEU A 403 -24.48 26.42 -14.40
N TRP A 404 -24.57 27.18 -15.48
CA TRP A 404 -25.30 26.86 -16.70
C TRP A 404 -24.44 27.19 -17.91
N LYS A 405 -24.44 26.31 -18.91
CA LYS A 405 -23.74 26.50 -20.18
C LYS A 405 -24.76 26.54 -21.31
N SER A 406 -24.73 27.59 -22.12
CA SER A 406 -25.43 27.63 -23.39
C SER A 406 -24.99 26.45 -24.28
N SER A 407 -25.95 25.82 -24.95
CA SER A 407 -25.69 24.67 -25.82
C SER A 407 -25.52 25.10 -27.27
N LYS A 408 -24.58 24.48 -27.98
CA LYS A 408 -24.41 24.68 -29.43
C LYS A 408 -25.49 23.93 -30.20
N GLU A 409 -25.69 24.30 -31.47
CA GLU A 409 -26.60 23.57 -32.35
C GLU A 409 -26.21 22.08 -32.44
N GLY A 410 -27.19 21.20 -32.22
CA GLY A 410 -26.99 19.75 -32.19
C GLY A 410 -26.46 19.17 -30.87
N GLU A 411 -26.17 20.00 -29.86
CA GLU A 411 -25.88 19.53 -28.50
C GLU A 411 -27.18 19.38 -27.68
N PRO A 412 -27.21 18.47 -26.69
CA PRO A 412 -28.31 18.40 -25.73
C PRO A 412 -28.56 19.74 -25.05
N ALA A 413 -29.83 20.14 -24.99
CA ALA A 413 -30.26 21.40 -24.43
C ALA A 413 -31.62 21.27 -23.73
N TRP A 414 -31.80 22.07 -22.68
CA TRP A 414 -33.04 22.26 -21.96
C TRP A 414 -33.38 23.75 -21.93
N GLU A 415 -34.68 24.04 -21.96
CA GLU A 415 -35.19 25.40 -21.82
C GLU A 415 -34.88 25.95 -20.42
N SER A 416 -34.39 27.19 -20.37
CA SER A 416 -34.08 27.91 -19.13
C SER A 416 -34.33 29.41 -19.29
N PRO A 417 -34.39 30.19 -18.19
CA PRO A 417 -34.53 31.65 -18.26
C PRO A 417 -33.40 32.36 -19.04
N TRP A 418 -32.25 31.70 -19.22
CA TRP A 418 -31.07 32.23 -19.90
C TRP A 418 -30.92 31.66 -21.33
N GLY A 419 -31.97 31.02 -21.84
CA GLY A 419 -31.98 30.34 -23.14
C GLY A 419 -31.65 28.85 -23.06
N PRO A 420 -31.63 28.16 -24.22
CA PRO A 420 -31.37 26.73 -24.28
C PRO A 420 -29.94 26.40 -23.87
N GLY A 421 -29.79 25.48 -22.92
CA GLY A 421 -28.47 25.08 -22.42
C GLY A 421 -28.51 23.84 -21.56
N ARG A 422 -27.47 23.67 -20.74
CA ARG A 422 -27.27 22.48 -19.90
C ARG A 422 -26.54 22.86 -18.60
N PRO A 423 -26.68 22.06 -17.55
CA PRO A 423 -26.04 22.36 -16.27
C PRO A 423 -24.50 22.27 -16.37
N GLY A 424 -23.82 23.03 -15.51
CA GLY A 424 -22.42 22.80 -15.21
C GLY A 424 -22.25 21.64 -14.22
N TRP A 425 -21.17 20.88 -14.35
CA TRP A 425 -20.94 19.64 -13.59
C TRP A 425 -21.20 19.74 -12.07
N HIS A 426 -20.88 20.87 -11.44
CA HIS A 426 -21.00 21.04 -9.99
C HIS A 426 -22.45 21.23 -9.50
N ILE A 427 -23.30 21.91 -10.27
CA ILE A 427 -24.65 22.28 -9.80
C ILE A 427 -25.57 21.07 -9.66
N GLU A 428 -25.25 19.99 -10.40
CA GLU A 428 -25.96 18.73 -10.38
C GLU A 428 -25.99 18.15 -8.97
N CYS A 429 -24.82 17.95 -8.37
CA CYS A 429 -24.68 17.33 -7.05
C CYS A 429 -25.29 18.19 -5.94
N SER A 430 -25.12 19.51 -5.99
CA SER A 430 -25.80 20.44 -5.07
C SER A 430 -27.33 20.30 -5.13
N ALA A 431 -27.91 20.26 -6.33
CA ALA A 431 -29.36 20.14 -6.49
C ALA A 431 -29.91 18.79 -6.03
N MET A 432 -29.29 17.69 -6.47
CA MET A 432 -29.76 16.34 -6.17
C MET A 432 -29.59 15.99 -4.69
N SER A 433 -28.46 16.35 -4.07
CA SER A 433 -28.23 16.10 -2.64
C SER A 433 -29.21 16.86 -1.74
N ILE A 434 -29.42 18.16 -2.00
CA ILE A 434 -30.40 18.98 -1.25
C ILE A 434 -31.81 18.40 -1.37
N LYS A 435 -32.18 17.94 -2.57
CA LYS A 435 -33.50 17.38 -2.83
C LYS A 435 -33.79 16.12 -2.02
N HIS A 436 -32.80 15.26 -1.85
CA HIS A 436 -32.98 13.95 -1.20
C HIS A 436 -32.64 13.94 0.30
N LEU A 437 -31.66 14.74 0.72
CA LEU A 437 -31.13 14.71 2.09
C LEU A 437 -31.37 16.01 2.87
N GLY A 438 -31.89 17.05 2.20
CA GLY A 438 -32.15 18.36 2.79
C GLY A 438 -30.99 19.34 2.66
N GLU A 439 -31.20 20.57 3.11
CA GLU A 439 -30.23 21.68 2.98
C GLU A 439 -28.95 21.48 3.80
N THR A 440 -28.99 20.63 4.81
CA THR A 440 -27.84 20.20 5.62
C THR A 440 -27.94 18.70 5.89
N PHE A 441 -26.92 17.91 5.55
CA PHE A 441 -26.90 16.46 5.79
C PHE A 441 -25.58 15.95 6.37
N ASP A 442 -25.53 14.67 6.75
CA ASP A 442 -24.47 14.11 7.59
C ASP A 442 -23.14 13.95 6.85
N ILE A 443 -23.11 13.11 5.82
CA ILE A 443 -21.87 12.69 5.16
C ILE A 443 -21.92 13.00 3.67
N HIS A 444 -20.92 13.72 3.17
CA HIS A 444 -20.66 13.84 1.73
C HIS A 444 -19.29 13.26 1.42
N GLY A 445 -19.17 12.43 0.38
CA GLY A 445 -17.86 11.95 -0.02
C GLY A 445 -17.64 11.62 -1.49
N GLY A 446 -16.40 11.24 -1.78
CA GLY A 446 -15.92 10.88 -3.11
C GLY A 446 -14.40 10.69 -3.15
N GLY A 447 -13.82 10.65 -4.36
CA GLY A 447 -12.37 10.58 -4.52
C GLY A 447 -11.66 11.84 -4.02
N ALA A 448 -10.39 11.73 -3.60
CA ALA A 448 -9.59 12.88 -3.18
C ALA A 448 -9.41 13.97 -4.26
N ASP A 449 -9.57 13.62 -5.54
CA ASP A 449 -9.61 14.58 -6.65
C ASP A 449 -10.87 15.44 -6.68
N LEU A 450 -11.96 15.00 -6.03
CA LEU A 450 -13.19 15.79 -5.95
C LEU A 450 -13.14 16.87 -4.87
N ILE A 451 -12.18 16.83 -3.93
CA ILE A 451 -11.98 17.89 -2.93
C ILE A 451 -11.93 19.27 -3.61
N PHE A 452 -11.18 19.37 -4.71
CA PHE A 452 -11.09 20.60 -5.50
C PHE A 452 -10.95 20.28 -7.00
N PRO A 453 -11.74 20.91 -7.88
CA PRO A 453 -12.68 22.00 -7.57
C PRO A 453 -14.08 21.53 -7.17
N HIS A 454 -14.42 20.25 -7.34
CA HIS A 454 -15.81 19.80 -7.37
C HIS A 454 -16.59 20.05 -6.07
N HIS A 455 -16.20 19.43 -4.96
CA HIS A 455 -16.87 19.58 -3.67
C HIS A 455 -16.73 20.99 -3.08
N GLU A 456 -15.62 21.70 -3.35
CA GLU A 456 -15.48 23.11 -2.97
C GLU A 456 -16.54 23.99 -3.67
N ASN A 457 -16.83 23.72 -4.94
CA ASN A 457 -17.87 24.41 -5.69
C ASN A 457 -19.27 24.07 -5.18
N GLU A 458 -19.52 22.81 -4.80
CA GLU A 458 -20.80 22.40 -4.23
C GLU A 458 -21.09 23.06 -2.89
N ILE A 459 -20.08 23.20 -2.02
CA ILE A 459 -20.18 23.99 -0.79
C ILE A 459 -20.57 25.42 -1.13
N ALA A 460 -19.84 26.05 -2.06
CA ALA A 460 -20.08 27.45 -2.41
C ALA A 460 -21.51 27.67 -2.96
N GLN A 461 -21.97 26.79 -3.85
CA GLN A 461 -23.32 26.83 -4.40
C GLN A 461 -24.38 26.63 -3.32
N SER A 462 -24.25 25.55 -2.53
CA SER A 462 -25.28 25.12 -1.59
C SER A 462 -25.39 26.07 -0.39
N GLU A 463 -24.26 26.52 0.17
CA GLU A 463 -24.27 27.43 1.31
C GLU A 463 -24.66 28.86 0.90
N ALA A 464 -24.27 29.34 -0.29
CA ALA A 464 -24.74 30.62 -0.80
C ALA A 464 -26.26 30.59 -1.10
N TYR A 465 -26.74 29.46 -1.63
CA TYR A 465 -28.17 29.28 -1.92
C TYR A 465 -29.03 29.11 -0.66
N THR A 466 -28.58 28.38 0.36
CA THR A 466 -29.40 28.07 1.54
C THR A 466 -29.14 29.00 2.73
N GLY A 467 -27.94 29.59 2.82
CA GLY A 467 -27.47 30.32 4.00
C GLY A 467 -27.15 29.43 5.21
N LYS A 468 -27.10 28.11 5.02
CA LYS A 468 -26.83 27.11 6.06
C LYS A 468 -25.54 26.34 5.75
N PRO A 469 -24.88 25.73 6.75
CA PRO A 469 -23.82 24.76 6.50
C PRO A 469 -24.34 23.60 5.65
N PHE A 470 -23.61 23.21 4.60
CA PHE A 470 -24.12 22.23 3.65
C PHE A 470 -23.97 20.77 4.14
N VAL A 471 -22.79 20.42 4.65
CA VAL A 471 -22.46 19.04 5.03
C VAL A 471 -21.68 19.04 6.33
N ARG A 472 -21.98 18.08 7.22
CA ARG A 472 -21.28 17.96 8.51
C ARG A 472 -19.92 17.27 8.40
N TYR A 473 -19.84 16.13 7.71
CA TYR A 473 -18.60 15.34 7.56
C TYR A 473 -18.25 15.12 6.09
N TRP A 474 -17.08 15.60 5.68
CA TRP A 474 -16.55 15.41 4.32
C TRP A 474 -15.54 14.26 4.28
N MET A 475 -15.86 13.19 3.57
CA MET A 475 -15.05 11.96 3.49
C MET A 475 -14.46 11.76 2.10
N HIS A 476 -13.13 11.62 2.01
CA HIS A 476 -12.46 11.43 0.72
C HIS A 476 -11.52 10.21 0.73
N ASN A 477 -11.67 9.32 -0.26
CA ASN A 477 -10.77 8.18 -0.41
C ASN A 477 -9.49 8.56 -1.17
N GLY A 478 -8.38 7.93 -0.79
CA GLY A 478 -7.07 8.11 -1.41
C GLY A 478 -7.02 7.59 -2.86
N PHE A 479 -6.00 8.04 -3.59
CA PHE A 479 -5.78 7.64 -4.98
C PHE A 479 -5.27 6.20 -5.12
N ILE A 480 -5.49 5.63 -6.30
CA ILE A 480 -4.75 4.45 -6.75
C ILE A 480 -3.61 4.91 -7.66
N THR A 481 -2.41 4.41 -7.37
CA THR A 481 -1.19 4.69 -8.12
C THR A 481 -0.65 3.41 -8.76
N ILE A 482 0.03 3.53 -9.90
CA ILE A 482 0.76 2.46 -10.57
C ILE A 482 2.17 2.98 -10.87
N SER A 483 3.19 2.26 -10.41
CA SER A 483 4.59 2.69 -10.47
C SER A 483 4.80 4.08 -9.85
N LYS A 484 4.09 4.40 -8.76
CA LYS A 484 4.05 5.73 -8.11
C LYS A 484 3.47 6.88 -8.95
N GLU A 485 2.91 6.60 -10.12
CA GLU A 485 2.18 7.58 -10.93
C GLU A 485 0.67 7.41 -10.76
N LYS A 486 -0.08 8.52 -10.88
CA LYS A 486 -1.55 8.46 -10.87
C LYS A 486 -2.02 7.75 -12.14
N MET A 487 -3.00 6.85 -12.00
CA MET A 487 -3.67 6.22 -13.13
C MET A 487 -4.29 7.26 -14.07
N SER A 488 -3.97 7.19 -15.36
CA SER A 488 -4.64 7.97 -16.40
C SER A 488 -4.67 7.23 -17.74
N LYS A 489 -5.74 7.44 -18.51
CA LYS A 489 -5.83 6.90 -19.88
C LYS A 489 -4.71 7.41 -20.79
N SER A 490 -4.24 8.64 -20.57
CA SER A 490 -3.18 9.26 -21.38
C SER A 490 -1.79 8.69 -21.12
N LEU A 491 -1.55 8.12 -19.93
CA LEU A 491 -0.29 7.49 -19.55
C LEU A 491 -0.25 5.99 -19.90
N GLY A 492 -1.34 5.43 -20.44
CA GLY A 492 -1.44 4.00 -20.78
C GLY A 492 -1.46 3.07 -19.58
N ASN A 493 -1.43 3.58 -18.34
CA ASN A 493 -1.41 2.81 -17.10
C ASN A 493 -2.83 2.59 -16.51
N PHE A 494 -3.83 2.39 -17.36
CA PHE A 494 -5.24 2.34 -16.97
C PHE A 494 -5.81 0.92 -17.10
N PHE A 495 -6.24 0.33 -15.98
CA PHE A 495 -6.88 -0.99 -15.97
C PHE A 495 -8.37 -0.86 -15.64
N THR A 496 -9.22 -1.42 -16.51
CA THR A 496 -10.64 -1.53 -16.19
C THR A 496 -10.86 -2.56 -15.08
N ILE A 497 -12.01 -2.49 -14.40
CA ILE A 497 -12.39 -3.51 -13.42
C ILE A 497 -12.40 -4.90 -14.09
N ARG A 498 -12.88 -4.97 -15.32
CA ARG A 498 -12.98 -6.23 -16.08
C ARG A 498 -11.64 -6.86 -16.40
N ASP A 499 -10.64 -6.07 -16.74
CA ASP A 499 -9.31 -6.59 -17.04
C ASP A 499 -8.70 -7.31 -15.83
N ILE A 500 -8.94 -6.74 -14.64
CA ILE A 500 -8.49 -7.32 -13.37
C ILE A 500 -9.32 -8.56 -13.04
N LEU A 501 -10.66 -8.50 -13.19
CA LEU A 501 -11.57 -9.62 -12.89
C LEU A 501 -11.42 -10.82 -13.83
N ARG A 502 -10.71 -10.69 -14.96
CA ARG A 502 -10.32 -11.83 -15.79
C ARG A 502 -9.27 -12.72 -15.12
N GLN A 503 -8.42 -12.15 -14.27
CA GLN A 503 -7.28 -12.85 -13.64
C GLN A 503 -7.47 -13.08 -12.14
N PHE A 504 -8.25 -12.21 -11.49
CA PHE A 504 -8.46 -12.23 -10.06
C PHE A 504 -9.94 -12.33 -9.73
N ASP A 505 -10.23 -13.09 -8.67
CA ASP A 505 -11.59 -13.18 -8.16
C ASP A 505 -12.04 -11.83 -7.56
N PRO A 506 -13.32 -11.43 -7.69
CA PRO A 506 -13.80 -10.15 -7.17
C PRO A 506 -13.58 -9.93 -5.68
N GLU A 507 -13.63 -10.99 -4.86
CA GLU A 507 -13.37 -10.92 -3.42
C GLU A 507 -11.89 -10.61 -3.14
N VAL A 508 -10.97 -11.05 -4.01
CA VAL A 508 -9.54 -10.69 -3.96
C VAL A 508 -9.37 -9.20 -4.20
N VAL A 509 -9.96 -8.68 -5.28
CA VAL A 509 -9.88 -7.26 -5.63
C VAL A 509 -10.46 -6.40 -4.51
N ARG A 510 -11.61 -6.81 -3.96
CA ARG A 510 -12.26 -6.11 -2.85
C ARG A 510 -11.40 -6.11 -1.60
N THR A 511 -10.90 -7.27 -1.18
CA THR A 511 -10.05 -7.40 0.02
C THR A 511 -8.74 -6.61 -0.14
N PHE A 512 -8.16 -6.62 -1.34
CA PHE A 512 -6.98 -5.83 -1.67
C PHE A 512 -7.24 -4.33 -1.47
N LEU A 513 -8.35 -3.82 -1.99
CA LEU A 513 -8.72 -2.41 -1.82
C LEU A 513 -9.03 -2.02 -0.37
N LEU A 514 -9.46 -2.98 0.46
CA LEU A 514 -9.71 -2.81 1.88
C LEU A 514 -8.46 -3.01 2.77
N SER A 515 -7.39 -3.60 2.22
CA SER A 515 -6.15 -3.91 2.94
C SER A 515 -5.37 -2.67 3.39
N THR A 516 -5.70 -1.52 2.82
CA THR A 516 -5.13 -0.21 3.15
C THR A 516 -6.24 0.74 3.57
N HIS A 517 -5.96 1.60 4.55
CA HIS A 517 -6.92 2.58 5.04
C HIS A 517 -7.48 3.44 3.90
N TYR A 518 -8.80 3.69 3.88
CA TYR A 518 -9.48 4.28 2.72
C TYR A 518 -8.90 5.63 2.27
N ARG A 519 -8.41 6.45 3.19
CA ARG A 519 -7.75 7.76 2.93
C ARG A 519 -6.33 7.67 2.36
N SER A 520 -5.61 6.58 2.58
CA SER A 520 -4.21 6.45 2.16
C SER A 520 -4.12 6.10 0.67
N PRO A 521 -3.13 6.58 -0.10
CA PRO A 521 -2.93 6.09 -1.45
C PRO A 521 -2.67 4.57 -1.45
N ILE A 522 -3.17 3.86 -2.47
CA ILE A 522 -2.91 2.43 -2.68
C ILE A 522 -2.08 2.30 -3.94
N GLU A 523 -0.92 1.65 -3.82
CA GLU A 523 -0.14 1.24 -4.96
C GLU A 523 -0.73 -0.05 -5.53
N PHE A 524 -1.15 -0.04 -6.79
CA PHE A 524 -1.65 -1.23 -7.46
C PHE A 524 -0.47 -2.13 -7.84
N SER A 525 -0.46 -3.34 -7.30
CA SER A 525 0.55 -4.36 -7.60
C SER A 525 -0.11 -5.72 -7.80
N GLN A 526 0.24 -6.39 -8.91
CA GLN A 526 -0.21 -7.75 -9.19
C GLN A 526 0.30 -8.73 -8.11
N GLU A 527 1.50 -8.51 -7.57
CA GLU A 527 2.06 -9.29 -6.46
C GLU A 527 1.19 -9.19 -5.20
N GLN A 528 0.70 -8.00 -4.87
CA GLN A 528 -0.17 -7.80 -3.71
C GLN A 528 -1.54 -8.45 -3.89
N LEU A 529 -2.07 -8.48 -5.11
CA LEU A 529 -3.30 -9.20 -5.42
C LEU A 529 -3.10 -10.73 -5.26
N LEU A 530 -1.97 -11.28 -5.71
CA LEU A 530 -1.63 -12.69 -5.52
C LEU A 530 -1.48 -13.04 -4.03
N ASP A 531 -0.81 -12.19 -3.24
CA ASP A 531 -0.70 -12.36 -1.79
C ASP A 531 -2.07 -12.30 -1.09
N THR A 532 -2.95 -11.41 -1.57
CA THR A 532 -4.33 -11.30 -1.09
C THR A 532 -5.13 -12.57 -1.41
N GLU A 533 -4.98 -13.12 -2.62
CA GLU A 533 -5.62 -14.36 -3.05
C GLU A 533 -5.22 -15.54 -2.17
N VAL A 534 -3.92 -15.68 -1.87
CA VAL A 534 -3.41 -16.71 -0.93
C VAL A 534 -3.98 -16.52 0.48
N SER A 535 -4.17 -15.27 0.90
CA SER A 535 -4.73 -14.96 2.23
C SER A 535 -6.20 -15.33 2.33
N ILE A 536 -7.00 -15.07 1.28
CA ILE A 536 -8.40 -15.48 1.20
C ILE A 536 -8.54 -17.01 1.09
N ASP A 537 -7.70 -17.66 0.28
CA ASP A 537 -7.68 -19.11 0.17
C ASP A 537 -7.41 -19.79 1.51
N ARG A 538 -6.57 -19.17 2.36
CA ARG A 538 -6.34 -19.63 3.73
C ARG A 538 -7.62 -19.59 4.57
N PHE A 539 -8.47 -18.57 4.43
CA PHE A 539 -9.76 -18.53 5.11
C PHE A 539 -10.63 -19.72 4.70
N TYR A 540 -10.87 -19.91 3.40
CA TYR A 540 -11.73 -21.01 2.91
C TYR A 540 -11.15 -22.39 3.22
N SER A 541 -9.83 -22.56 3.14
CA SER A 541 -9.14 -23.76 3.62
C SER A 541 -9.34 -24.01 5.12
N THR A 542 -9.38 -22.95 5.93
CA THR A 542 -9.66 -23.06 7.37
C THR A 542 -11.09 -23.54 7.60
N ILE A 543 -12.07 -23.02 6.86
CA ILE A 543 -13.46 -23.48 6.92
C ILE A 543 -13.55 -24.97 6.58
N LEU A 544 -12.88 -25.45 5.53
CA LEU A 544 -12.83 -26.88 5.19
C LEU A 544 -12.24 -27.73 6.33
N ARG A 545 -11.20 -27.25 7.00
CA ARG A 545 -10.63 -27.94 8.17
C ARG A 545 -11.63 -28.03 9.33
N ILE A 546 -12.38 -26.97 9.58
CA ILE A 546 -13.43 -26.95 10.61
C ILE A 546 -14.54 -27.94 10.26
N GLU A 547 -15.04 -27.92 9.02
CA GLU A 547 -16.09 -28.84 8.55
C GLU A 547 -15.64 -30.30 8.68
N SER A 548 -14.43 -30.63 8.21
CA SER A 548 -13.83 -31.95 8.34
C SER A 548 -13.68 -32.39 9.81
N TYR A 549 -13.31 -31.47 10.69
CA TYR A 549 -13.22 -31.72 12.13
C TYR A 549 -14.59 -32.04 12.75
N ILE A 550 -15.59 -31.19 12.48
CA ILE A 550 -16.95 -31.32 12.98
C ILE A 550 -17.57 -32.66 12.54
N MET A 551 -17.27 -33.10 11.31
CA MET A 551 -17.73 -34.39 10.79
C MET A 551 -17.05 -35.58 11.50
N ARG A 552 -15.72 -35.54 11.72
CA ARG A 552 -14.96 -36.61 12.42
C ARG A 552 -15.42 -36.85 13.86
N MET A 553 -15.85 -35.78 14.53
CA MET A 553 -16.28 -35.78 15.92
C MET A 553 -17.59 -36.53 16.22
N SER A 554 -18.37 -36.89 15.19
CA SER A 554 -19.62 -37.65 15.33
C SER A 554 -19.46 -39.04 15.99
N SER A 555 -18.24 -39.48 16.32
CA SER A 555 -17.95 -40.86 16.71
C SER A 555 -17.27 -41.11 18.07
N LYS A 556 -16.81 -40.10 18.85
CA LYS A 556 -16.22 -40.37 20.19
C LYS A 556 -16.44 -39.25 21.23
N LYS A 557 -17.02 -39.62 22.38
CA LYS A 557 -17.08 -38.82 23.61
C LYS A 557 -15.74 -38.86 24.35
N LYS A 558 -14.95 -37.79 24.26
CA LYS A 558 -13.90 -37.46 25.24
C LYS A 558 -13.99 -35.97 25.56
N GLN A 559 -13.70 -35.64 26.81
CA GLN A 559 -13.87 -34.31 27.38
C GLN A 559 -12.70 -33.41 26.98
N ALA A 560 -13.01 -32.22 26.46
CA ALA A 560 -12.02 -31.22 26.05
C ALA A 560 -11.30 -30.66 27.27
N SER A 561 -9.97 -30.43 27.17
CA SER A 561 -9.29 -29.46 28.02
C SER A 561 -9.74 -28.05 27.60
N GLU A 562 -10.09 -27.21 28.55
CA GLU A 562 -10.41 -25.80 28.30
C GLU A 562 -9.18 -25.06 27.80
N ASP A 563 -9.25 -24.55 26.56
CA ASP A 563 -8.30 -23.54 26.08
C ASP A 563 -8.93 -22.16 26.30
N GLU A 564 -8.74 -21.63 27.52
CA GLU A 564 -9.19 -20.29 27.90
C GLU A 564 -8.64 -19.21 26.95
N SER A 565 -7.46 -19.43 26.37
CA SER A 565 -6.84 -18.48 25.44
C SER A 565 -7.61 -18.38 24.13
N PHE A 566 -8.01 -19.51 23.54
CA PHE A 566 -8.78 -19.49 22.28
C PHE A 566 -10.18 -18.93 22.47
N SER A 567 -10.84 -19.29 23.58
CA SER A 567 -12.15 -18.71 23.93
C SER A 567 -12.07 -17.19 24.11
N GLY A 568 -11.01 -16.69 24.75
CA GLY A 568 -10.74 -15.26 24.86
C GLY A 568 -10.51 -14.57 23.52
N SER A 569 -9.80 -15.21 22.57
CA SER A 569 -9.62 -14.67 21.21
C SER A 569 -10.95 -14.47 20.47
N ILE A 570 -11.90 -15.41 20.62
CA ILE A 570 -13.24 -15.31 20.00
C ILE A 570 -14.04 -14.18 20.66
N GLN A 571 -14.14 -14.18 21.99
CA GLN A 571 -14.91 -13.17 22.73
C GLN A 571 -14.38 -11.75 22.52
N GLY A 572 -13.06 -11.60 22.41
CA GLY A 572 -12.41 -10.31 22.15
C GLY A 572 -12.32 -9.92 20.67
N PHE A 573 -12.79 -10.74 19.73
CA PHE A 573 -12.66 -10.43 18.30
C PHE A 573 -13.60 -9.29 17.86
N LEU A 574 -14.92 -9.43 18.04
CA LEU A 574 -15.88 -8.39 17.61
C LEU A 574 -15.60 -7.02 18.25
N PRO A 575 -15.30 -6.91 19.57
CA PRO A 575 -14.92 -5.62 20.15
C PRO A 575 -13.70 -4.97 19.50
N ARG A 576 -12.68 -5.76 19.10
CA ARG A 576 -11.50 -5.24 18.41
C ARG A 576 -11.79 -4.85 16.96
N PHE A 577 -12.63 -5.62 16.28
CA PHE A 577 -13.13 -5.28 14.95
C PHE A 577 -13.90 -3.95 14.98
N GLU A 578 -14.83 -3.80 15.92
CA GLU A 578 -15.58 -2.56 16.12
C GLU A 578 -14.68 -1.40 16.51
N GLU A 579 -13.69 -1.59 17.41
CA GLU A 579 -12.74 -0.51 17.75
C GLU A 579 -11.96 -0.03 16.51
N ALA A 580 -11.55 -0.95 15.63
CA ALA A 580 -10.88 -0.60 14.39
C ALA A 580 -11.80 0.18 13.44
N MET A 581 -13.04 -0.28 13.28
CA MET A 581 -14.02 0.36 12.39
C MET A 581 -14.55 1.69 12.95
N ASP A 582 -14.72 1.80 14.26
CA ASP A 582 -15.09 3.03 14.98
C ASP A 582 -13.97 4.08 14.90
N ASP A 583 -12.71 3.67 14.67
CA ASP A 583 -11.58 4.56 14.42
C ASP A 583 -11.44 4.92 12.93
N ASP A 584 -12.43 5.63 12.39
CA ASP A 584 -12.41 6.15 11.01
C ASP A 584 -12.41 5.03 9.95
N PHE A 585 -13.24 3.99 10.14
CA PHE A 585 -13.42 2.87 9.23
C PHE A 585 -12.08 2.20 8.84
N ASN A 586 -11.25 1.87 9.85
CA ASN A 586 -9.93 1.30 9.62
C ASN A 586 -9.99 -0.18 9.21
N THR A 587 -10.34 -0.42 7.95
CA THR A 587 -10.49 -1.75 7.36
C THR A 587 -9.19 -2.55 7.36
N ALA A 588 -8.03 -1.89 7.22
CA ALA A 588 -6.73 -2.55 7.27
C ALA A 588 -6.48 -3.22 8.64
N LEU A 589 -6.78 -2.50 9.73
CA LEU A 589 -6.67 -3.05 11.08
C LEU A 589 -7.74 -4.12 11.36
N ALA A 590 -8.97 -3.89 10.90
CA ALA A 590 -10.06 -4.86 11.01
C ALA A 590 -9.73 -6.19 10.30
N LEU A 591 -9.21 -6.14 9.07
CA LEU A 591 -8.72 -7.31 8.33
C LEU A 591 -7.58 -8.01 9.07
N GLY A 592 -6.65 -7.25 9.65
CA GLY A 592 -5.60 -7.80 10.51
C GLY A 592 -6.16 -8.66 11.65
N HIS A 593 -7.17 -8.15 12.36
CA HIS A 593 -7.86 -8.90 13.41
C HIS A 593 -8.59 -10.15 12.89
N MET A 594 -9.15 -10.10 11.68
CA MET A 594 -9.79 -11.28 11.06
C MET A 594 -8.76 -12.37 10.76
N PHE A 595 -7.61 -12.01 10.17
CA PHE A 595 -6.54 -12.97 9.86
C PHE A 595 -5.84 -13.52 11.11
N ASP A 596 -5.73 -12.72 12.18
CA ASP A 596 -5.24 -13.19 13.48
C ASP A 596 -6.18 -14.26 14.06
N LEU A 597 -7.51 -14.06 14.00
CA LEU A 597 -8.47 -15.07 14.44
C LEU A 597 -8.41 -16.33 13.57
N ILE A 598 -8.27 -16.20 12.24
CA ILE A 598 -8.07 -17.34 11.34
C ILE A 598 -6.82 -18.14 11.72
N LYS A 599 -5.72 -17.46 12.07
CA LYS A 599 -4.49 -18.10 12.55
C LYS A 599 -4.70 -18.83 13.88
N ASP A 600 -5.43 -18.21 14.81
CA ASP A 600 -5.77 -18.80 16.10
C ASP A 600 -6.64 -20.05 15.95
N ILE A 601 -7.62 -20.03 15.06
CA ILE A 601 -8.45 -21.20 14.73
C ILE A 601 -7.59 -22.35 14.21
N ASN A 602 -6.69 -22.07 13.26
CA ASN A 602 -5.81 -23.10 12.70
C ASN A 602 -4.90 -23.73 13.75
N ARG A 603 -4.31 -22.89 14.61
CA ARG A 603 -3.46 -23.31 15.74
C ARG A 603 -4.25 -24.16 16.73
N TYR A 604 -5.48 -23.75 17.06
CA TYR A 604 -6.36 -24.54 17.92
C TYR A 604 -6.68 -25.90 17.30
N LEU A 605 -7.05 -25.95 16.02
CA LEU A 605 -7.27 -27.22 15.29
C LEU A 605 -6.03 -28.14 15.29
N ASP A 606 -4.82 -27.58 15.21
CA ASP A 606 -3.57 -28.35 15.24
C ASP A 606 -3.30 -29.03 16.60
N THR A 607 -3.87 -28.51 17.69
CA THR A 607 -3.84 -29.18 19.00
C THR A 607 -4.70 -30.45 19.05
N LYS A 608 -5.46 -30.73 17.98
CA LYS A 608 -6.42 -31.84 17.86
C LYS A 608 -7.42 -31.83 19.03
N PRO A 609 -8.16 -30.74 19.21
CA PRO A 609 -9.11 -30.60 20.31
C PRO A 609 -10.19 -31.69 20.18
N SER A 610 -10.90 -32.01 21.26
CA SER A 610 -11.97 -33.01 21.21
C SER A 610 -13.05 -32.68 22.22
N GLY A 611 -14.32 -32.84 21.84
CA GLY A 611 -15.46 -32.64 22.73
C GLY A 611 -16.45 -31.62 22.16
N GLU A 612 -17.67 -31.62 22.69
CA GLU A 612 -18.76 -30.74 22.24
C GLU A 612 -18.39 -29.25 22.38
N LYS A 613 -17.74 -28.88 23.47
CA LYS A 613 -17.21 -27.52 23.70
C LYS A 613 -16.24 -27.05 22.61
N ALA A 614 -15.41 -27.94 22.06
CA ALA A 614 -14.50 -27.59 20.97
C ALA A 614 -15.26 -27.32 19.66
N ARG A 615 -16.32 -28.09 19.39
CA ARG A 615 -17.23 -27.87 18.26
C ARG A 615 -17.97 -26.55 18.40
N GLU A 616 -18.47 -26.23 19.59
CA GLU A 616 -19.12 -24.95 19.89
C GLU A 616 -18.15 -23.77 19.65
N LEU A 617 -16.94 -23.82 20.22
CA LEU A 617 -15.94 -22.77 20.03
C LEU A 617 -15.59 -22.55 18.55
N LEU A 618 -15.40 -23.63 17.79
CA LEU A 618 -15.14 -23.53 16.35
C LEU A 618 -16.33 -22.94 15.59
N GLY A 619 -17.56 -23.36 15.91
CA GLY A 619 -18.79 -22.78 15.35
C GLY A 619 -18.88 -21.28 15.62
N SER A 620 -18.75 -20.88 16.89
CA SER A 620 -18.75 -19.47 17.29
C SER A 620 -17.65 -18.65 16.61
N SER A 621 -16.46 -19.23 16.40
CA SER A 621 -15.37 -18.55 15.69
C SER A 621 -15.70 -18.27 14.22
N VAL A 622 -16.45 -19.16 13.56
CA VAL A 622 -16.94 -18.96 12.19
C VAL A 622 -18.05 -17.91 12.17
N ASP A 623 -18.96 -17.96 13.14
CA ASP A 623 -20.10 -17.01 13.22
C ASP A 623 -19.60 -15.57 13.36
N VAL A 624 -18.66 -15.31 14.27
CA VAL A 624 -18.11 -13.94 14.45
C VAL A 624 -17.28 -13.49 13.24
N LEU A 625 -16.55 -14.39 12.58
CA LEU A 625 -15.83 -14.06 11.34
C LEU A 625 -16.78 -13.71 10.20
N LYS A 626 -17.88 -14.45 10.06
CA LYS A 626 -18.91 -14.18 9.06
C LYS A 626 -19.63 -12.86 9.35
N GLU A 627 -19.88 -12.55 10.62
CA GLU A 627 -20.48 -11.28 11.04
C GLU A 627 -19.62 -10.08 10.63
N ALA A 628 -18.33 -10.09 10.96
CA ALA A 628 -17.37 -9.08 10.49
C ALA A 628 -17.23 -9.08 8.95
N GLY A 629 -17.22 -10.27 8.35
CA GLY A 629 -17.16 -10.45 6.90
C GLY A 629 -18.36 -9.81 6.17
N LYS A 630 -19.56 -9.86 6.75
CA LYS A 630 -20.77 -9.24 6.16
C LYS A 630 -20.63 -7.72 6.04
N VAL A 631 -20.10 -7.07 7.07
CA VAL A 631 -19.83 -5.62 7.06
C VAL A 631 -18.91 -5.24 5.92
N LEU A 632 -17.83 -6.02 5.72
CA LEU A 632 -16.85 -5.78 4.68
C LEU A 632 -17.24 -6.38 3.32
N ASN A 633 -18.34 -7.13 3.26
CA ASN A 633 -18.76 -8.01 2.16
C ASN A 633 -17.63 -8.90 1.60
N ILE A 634 -17.00 -9.66 2.50
CA ILE A 634 -16.01 -10.71 2.20
C ILE A 634 -16.35 -11.95 3.02
N PHE A 635 -15.79 -13.10 2.66
CA PHE A 635 -15.96 -14.37 3.38
C PHE A 635 -17.41 -14.88 3.47
N GLN A 636 -18.23 -14.55 2.48
CA GLN A 636 -19.64 -14.92 2.43
C GLN A 636 -19.93 -16.22 1.65
N ARG A 637 -18.98 -16.69 0.85
CA ARG A 637 -19.14 -17.89 0.03
C ARG A 637 -18.84 -19.17 0.82
N THR A 638 -19.16 -20.31 0.21
CA THR A 638 -18.68 -21.62 0.63
C THR A 638 -17.28 -21.88 0.04
N PRO A 639 -16.48 -22.78 0.66
CA PRO A 639 -15.19 -23.17 0.09
C PRO A 639 -15.30 -23.75 -1.34
N VAL A 640 -16.41 -24.42 -1.65
CA VAL A 640 -16.65 -24.96 -3.00
C VAL A 640 -16.83 -23.83 -4.02
N GLU A 641 -17.66 -22.84 -3.72
CA GLU A 641 -17.86 -21.66 -4.59
C GLU A 641 -16.56 -20.88 -4.79
N TRP A 642 -15.73 -20.75 -3.74
CA TRP A 642 -14.39 -20.16 -3.85
C TRP A 642 -13.51 -20.90 -4.85
N HIS A 643 -13.37 -22.23 -4.72
CA HIS A 643 -12.54 -23.02 -5.61
C HIS A 643 -13.09 -23.11 -7.04
N ILE A 644 -14.42 -23.09 -7.23
CA ILE A 644 -15.04 -22.96 -8.57
C ILE A 644 -14.65 -21.64 -9.22
N SER A 645 -14.66 -20.54 -8.46
CA SER A 645 -14.23 -19.25 -9.00
C SER A 645 -12.76 -19.28 -9.42
N LEU A 646 -11.90 -19.93 -8.62
CA LEU A 646 -10.49 -20.11 -8.96
C LEU A 646 -10.28 -20.94 -10.24
N LEU A 647 -11.12 -21.94 -10.55
CA LEU A 647 -11.05 -22.66 -11.83
C LEU A 647 -11.18 -21.69 -13.01
N LYS A 648 -12.10 -20.72 -12.90
CA LYS A 648 -12.37 -19.72 -13.93
C LYS A 648 -11.23 -18.69 -14.03
N THR A 649 -10.81 -18.10 -12.91
CA THR A 649 -9.80 -17.03 -12.92
C THR A 649 -8.40 -17.54 -13.27
N LYS A 650 -8.08 -18.79 -12.91
CA LYS A 650 -6.81 -19.45 -13.27
C LYS A 650 -6.85 -20.21 -14.59
N GLY A 651 -7.97 -20.14 -15.33
CA GLY A 651 -8.10 -20.74 -16.66
C GLY A 651 -7.94 -22.27 -16.65
N ILE A 652 -8.32 -22.94 -15.57
CA ILE A 652 -8.23 -24.40 -15.45
C ILE A 652 -9.34 -25.01 -16.34
N PRO A 653 -9.01 -25.86 -17.34
CA PRO A 653 -9.95 -26.35 -18.33
C PRO A 653 -10.77 -27.54 -17.80
N LEU A 654 -11.29 -27.43 -16.58
CA LEU A 654 -12.12 -28.44 -15.92
C LEU A 654 -13.31 -27.76 -15.25
N SER A 655 -14.50 -28.31 -15.44
CA SER A 655 -15.72 -27.94 -14.72
C SER A 655 -15.83 -28.69 -13.39
N GLU A 656 -16.63 -28.16 -12.46
CA GLU A 656 -16.93 -28.85 -11.20
C GLU A 656 -17.50 -30.26 -11.45
N GLU A 657 -18.39 -30.40 -12.43
CA GLU A 657 -19.02 -31.67 -12.76
C GLU A 657 -17.98 -32.70 -13.22
N GLU A 658 -17.04 -32.31 -14.09
CA GLU A 658 -15.95 -33.19 -14.53
C GLU A 658 -15.06 -33.64 -13.36
N ILE A 659 -14.75 -32.74 -12.43
CA ILE A 659 -13.98 -33.05 -11.23
C ILE A 659 -14.75 -34.05 -10.35
N ARG A 660 -16.05 -33.83 -10.15
CA ARG A 660 -16.92 -34.75 -9.38
C ARG A 660 -17.01 -36.13 -10.04
N GLN A 661 -17.14 -36.20 -11.37
CA GLN A 661 -17.15 -37.46 -12.10
C GLN A 661 -15.82 -38.21 -11.95
N LYS A 662 -14.68 -37.52 -12.06
CA LYS A 662 -13.36 -38.12 -11.82
C LYS A 662 -13.19 -38.60 -10.38
N ILE A 663 -13.71 -37.87 -9.40
CA ILE A 663 -13.73 -38.30 -7.99
C ILE A 663 -14.54 -39.59 -7.81
N LEU A 664 -15.71 -39.70 -8.43
CA LEU A 664 -16.53 -40.92 -8.39
C LEU A 664 -15.82 -42.11 -9.03
N GLN A 665 -15.25 -41.93 -10.23
CA GLN A 665 -14.45 -42.96 -10.92
C GLN A 665 -13.27 -43.44 -10.05
N ARG A 666 -12.58 -42.50 -9.39
CA ARG A 666 -11.50 -42.83 -8.46
C ARG A 666 -12.01 -43.62 -7.24
N GLN A 667 -13.17 -43.25 -6.69
CA GLN A 667 -13.76 -43.99 -5.56
C GLN A 667 -14.12 -45.42 -5.96
N ASP A 668 -14.68 -45.63 -7.14
CA ASP A 668 -15.01 -46.97 -7.64
C ASP A 668 -13.75 -47.79 -7.93
N ALA A 669 -12.72 -47.19 -8.54
CA ALA A 669 -11.42 -47.84 -8.71
C ALA A 669 -10.82 -48.30 -7.36
N ARG A 670 -10.95 -47.49 -6.30
CA ARG A 670 -10.50 -47.86 -4.94
C ARG A 670 -11.33 -49.00 -4.35
N LYS A 671 -12.65 -49.03 -4.56
CA LYS A 671 -13.52 -50.14 -4.11
C LYS A 671 -13.13 -51.45 -4.79
N GLU A 672 -12.78 -51.38 -6.07
CA GLU A 672 -12.31 -52.52 -6.87
C GLU A 672 -10.84 -52.88 -6.63
N LYS A 673 -10.13 -52.13 -5.76
CA LYS A 673 -8.69 -52.25 -5.49
C LYS A 673 -7.80 -52.04 -6.72
N ASN A 674 -8.29 -51.30 -7.72
CA ASN A 674 -7.53 -50.85 -8.87
C ASN A 674 -6.76 -49.57 -8.52
N TRP A 675 -5.62 -49.74 -7.83
CA TRP A 675 -4.78 -48.64 -7.36
C TRP A 675 -4.16 -47.83 -8.51
N GLU A 676 -3.81 -48.48 -9.61
CA GLU A 676 -3.21 -47.83 -10.79
C GLU A 676 -4.17 -46.81 -11.42
N LEU A 677 -5.44 -47.18 -11.61
CA LEU A 677 -6.46 -46.27 -12.13
C LEU A 677 -6.75 -45.13 -11.13
N SER A 678 -6.81 -45.44 -9.83
CA SER A 678 -7.00 -44.43 -8.79
C SER A 678 -5.87 -43.39 -8.77
N ASP A 679 -4.62 -43.83 -8.88
CA ASP A 679 -3.45 -42.94 -8.91
C ASP A 679 -3.41 -42.14 -10.22
N ARG A 680 -3.71 -42.76 -11.36
CA ARG A 680 -3.79 -42.06 -12.65
C ARG A 680 -4.79 -40.90 -12.63
N ILE A 681 -5.99 -41.10 -12.06
CA ILE A 681 -7.00 -40.05 -11.93
C ILE A 681 -6.52 -38.93 -11.00
N ARG A 682 -5.87 -39.28 -9.88
CA ARG A 682 -5.30 -38.29 -8.96
C ARG A 682 -4.23 -37.45 -9.66
N ASP A 683 -3.33 -38.10 -10.38
CA ASP A 683 -2.20 -37.45 -11.04
C ASP A 683 -2.67 -36.58 -12.22
N GLU A 684 -3.72 -37.00 -12.94
CA GLU A 684 -4.38 -36.18 -13.98
C GLU A 684 -4.97 -34.90 -13.38
N LEU A 685 -5.71 -34.99 -12.27
CA LEU A 685 -6.26 -33.82 -11.59
C LEU A 685 -5.16 -32.93 -11.01
N SER A 686 -4.13 -33.52 -10.41
CA SER A 686 -2.96 -32.77 -9.91
C SER A 686 -2.22 -32.05 -11.03
N GLY A 687 -2.14 -32.63 -12.23
CA GLY A 687 -1.56 -31.98 -13.41
C GLY A 687 -2.29 -30.72 -13.87
N HIS A 688 -3.57 -30.58 -13.48
CA HIS A 688 -4.37 -29.36 -13.68
C HIS A 688 -4.39 -28.44 -12.44
N GLY A 689 -3.53 -28.70 -11.45
CA GLY A 689 -3.48 -27.93 -10.20
C GLY A 689 -4.61 -28.24 -9.23
N ILE A 690 -5.29 -29.39 -9.34
CA ILE A 690 -6.37 -29.81 -8.44
C ILE A 690 -5.85 -30.85 -7.46
N VAL A 691 -5.98 -30.57 -6.17
CA VAL A 691 -5.58 -31.48 -5.09
C VAL A 691 -6.82 -32.16 -4.52
N LEU A 692 -6.75 -33.49 -4.39
CA LEU A 692 -7.78 -34.30 -3.76
C LEU A 692 -7.42 -34.61 -2.30
N GLU A 693 -8.40 -34.45 -1.41
CA GLU A 693 -8.27 -34.75 0.02
C GLU A 693 -9.31 -35.79 0.43
N ASP A 694 -8.85 -37.01 0.76
CA ASP A 694 -9.73 -38.07 1.22
C ASP A 694 -10.19 -37.81 2.67
N THR A 695 -11.50 -37.72 2.87
CA THR A 695 -12.14 -37.56 4.18
C THR A 695 -13.03 -38.75 4.53
N LEU A 696 -13.57 -38.81 5.75
CA LEU A 696 -14.48 -39.89 6.18
C LEU A 696 -15.79 -39.95 5.38
N ASN A 697 -16.23 -38.83 4.79
CA ASN A 697 -17.52 -38.72 4.07
C ASN A 697 -17.34 -38.61 2.53
N GLY A 698 -16.13 -38.81 2.02
CA GLY A 698 -15.82 -38.70 0.59
C GLY A 698 -14.52 -37.96 0.32
N THR A 699 -14.20 -37.82 -0.95
CA THR A 699 -13.01 -37.09 -1.41
C THR A 699 -13.41 -35.64 -1.69
N ALA A 700 -12.84 -34.69 -0.95
CA ALA A 700 -12.92 -33.27 -1.23
C ALA A 700 -11.86 -32.87 -2.27
N TRP A 701 -12.03 -31.72 -2.91
CA TRP A 701 -11.06 -31.17 -3.84
C TRP A 701 -10.83 -29.68 -3.59
N ARG A 702 -9.65 -29.19 -3.96
CA ARG A 702 -9.29 -27.78 -3.94
C ARG A 702 -8.32 -27.43 -5.05
N VAL A 703 -8.30 -26.17 -5.45
CA VAL A 703 -7.28 -25.63 -6.36
C VAL A 703 -5.98 -25.39 -5.57
N ASN A 704 -4.83 -25.72 -6.15
CA ASN A 704 -3.51 -25.52 -5.56
C ASN A 704 -2.84 -24.26 -6.09
N LEU A 705 -3.10 -23.13 -5.42
CA LEU A 705 -2.55 -21.82 -5.83
C LEU A 705 -1.00 -21.79 -5.86
N ARG A 706 -0.31 -22.58 -5.02
CA ARG A 706 1.17 -22.58 -4.97
C ARG A 706 1.82 -23.16 -6.23
N GLU A 707 1.15 -24.07 -6.91
CA GLU A 707 1.64 -24.65 -8.17
C GLU A 707 1.27 -23.77 -9.37
N LEU A 708 0.26 -22.91 -9.24
CA LEU A 708 -0.24 -22.04 -10.29
C LEU A 708 0.42 -20.65 -10.29
N SER A 709 0.92 -20.17 -9.14
CA SER A 709 1.64 -18.89 -9.03
C SER A 709 2.95 -18.81 -9.84
N SER A 710 3.44 -19.94 -10.37
CA SER A 710 4.59 -19.99 -11.29
C SER A 710 4.23 -19.75 -12.76
N LEU A 711 2.92 -19.64 -13.09
CA LEU A 711 2.40 -19.55 -14.46
C LEU A 711 1.75 -18.19 -14.80
N ASP A 712 1.49 -17.33 -13.81
CA ASP A 712 0.84 -16.03 -14.03
C ASP A 712 1.82 -15.02 -14.65
N GLY A 713 1.63 -14.71 -15.94
CA GLY A 713 2.35 -13.64 -16.64
C GLY A 713 1.87 -12.23 -16.24
N PRO A 714 2.60 -11.17 -16.60
CA PRO A 714 2.15 -9.79 -16.31
C PRO A 714 0.81 -9.50 -17.00
N LEU A 715 -0.03 -8.67 -16.38
CA LEU A 715 -1.19 -8.02 -17.02
C LEU A 715 -0.71 -7.41 -18.35
N LYS A 716 -1.13 -8.01 -19.47
CA LYS A 716 -0.87 -7.48 -20.80
C LYS A 716 -1.99 -6.53 -21.18
N ASP A 717 -1.63 -5.34 -21.64
CA ASP A 717 -2.55 -4.42 -22.28
C ASP A 717 -3.25 -5.13 -23.45
N SER A 718 -4.58 -5.13 -23.44
CA SER A 718 -5.40 -5.62 -24.55
C SER A 718 -5.57 -4.54 -25.61
#